data_AF-A0A6A5SSH5-F1
#
_entry.id   AF-A0A6A5SSH5-F1
#
_cell.length_a   1.000
_cell.length_b   1.000
_cell.length_c   1.000
_cell.angle_alpha   90.00
_cell.angle_beta   90.00
_cell.angle_gamma   90.00
#
_symmetry.space_group_name_H-M   'P 1'
#
loop_
_entity.id
_entity.type
_entity.pdbx_description
1 polymer ?
#
loop_
_entity_poly.entity_id
_entity_poly.type
_entity_poly.pdbx_seq_one_letter_code
_entity_poly.pdbx_strand_id
1 'polypeptide(L)'
;MALYGSSRNVDMGKQESELAVNIRKATSIEEVSPKRKHVRACIVYTWDHKSSASFWQGMKVQPILADEVQTFKALITVHKILQEGHPIVLKEAQSNTSWLESLSRGSTAGEGMRGYAPLISEYIYYLLAKLAFHRQHPEFNGTFEYEEYISLKSINDPNEGYETISDLMTLQDQIDAFQKLIFSHFRSGANNECRIAALVPLVQESYGIYKFITSMLRAMHTTLGDDEALSPLRGRYDAQHYRLVKFYYECSNLRYLTSLITVPKLPQEPPNLLSEDDNAPALPTRPRNEKPQEPAPAPRVPSVDPEPINEFWKDNQRRQQEEYEAEQQRLQRQWEEAQQQQQLQALQAQRDFEEQQRLQAEQARLAQEQLMREQYQQHTQGRLAELERENLNARAQYERDQLMLQQYDQRMKALEGEINQMNQNFQQQMGSRDDQIRALQEQLNTWRSKYESLAKLYSQLRHEHLQLLQKFKAVQLKANSAQEAIDGRDKLQRELKTKNLELADMIRERDRALMEKDRHTGGHREEIEKLKRELRAALERADNMERGKGSELSAMLSRHNREIADLEEALRSKTRALDDFQMKYREGDSDLERQLRDKEEELEIFRAGMDQTLLELNELKLNANANDNVLDGHLDTLIQDSLQKINDIIDSVLQSGVQRVDDALYELDSPMQAGNQNATGPFVLSQIEKASTCTMEFSTAFNNFIADGPNAKHAEVINAVNNFGGAIVDVLVNTKGLTRFASDENKADQLINGARASATSTIRFFRNVQSVRMYDLDAEQKINVVINNSTEVVRNLQSLSKLADAFAPKSKIANATGDLGDLVDDEMTKAANAIDAATERLSKLMKKPRDQYSTYELKIHDSILEAAIAVTNAIAQLIRAATASQQEIVREGRGSMSKTQFYKKHNRWTEGLISAAKAVATSTNMLIETADGVISGRNSPEQLIVASNDVAASTAQLVAASRVKASFMSKTQDKLETASKTVTAACRALVRQVQEIIAQKQRDEGEVVDYSKLGDHEFKVRQMEQQVEILQLENSLAQARTRLGEMRKLSYLEE
;
A
#
# COMPACT_ATOMS: atom_id res chain seq x y z
N MET A 1 -42.25 -10.62 14.01
CA MET A 1 -41.95 -10.93 15.42
C MET A 1 -41.96 -9.62 16.18
N ALA A 2 -43.11 -9.28 16.78
CA ALA A 2 -43.28 -8.13 17.66
C ALA A 2 -43.03 -8.57 19.11
N LEU A 3 -42.73 -7.60 19.99
CA LEU A 3 -42.59 -7.62 21.46
C LEU A 3 -41.16 -7.42 21.95
N TYR A 4 -40.82 -6.18 22.32
CA TYR A 4 -40.33 -5.78 23.65
C TYR A 4 -40.22 -4.25 23.68
N GLY A 5 -41.33 -3.58 24.02
CA GLY A 5 -41.32 -2.18 24.41
C GLY A 5 -41.01 -2.08 25.90
N SER A 6 -39.91 -1.43 26.25
CA SER A 6 -39.68 -0.95 27.62
C SER A 6 -39.92 0.55 27.61
N SER A 7 -41.15 0.97 27.95
CA SER A 7 -41.45 2.36 28.28
C SER A 7 -40.97 2.62 29.71
N ARG A 8 -39.71 3.04 29.87
CA ARG A 8 -39.39 3.90 31.02
C ARG A 8 -40.04 5.26 30.75
N ASN A 9 -40.71 5.83 31.75
CA ASN A 9 -41.13 7.23 31.71
C ASN A 9 -39.86 8.08 31.61
N VAL A 10 -39.52 8.47 30.38
CA VAL A 10 -38.39 9.33 30.08
C VAL A 10 -38.94 10.75 29.98
N ASP A 11 -38.51 11.62 30.89
CA ASP A 11 -38.86 13.03 30.88
C ASP A 11 -38.12 13.72 29.71
N MET A 12 -38.78 13.76 28.54
CA MET A 12 -38.20 14.26 27.28
C MET A 12 -37.67 15.69 27.43
N GLY A 13 -38.35 16.55 28.19
CA GLY A 13 -37.91 17.92 28.43
C GLY A 13 -36.59 18.01 29.20
N LYS A 14 -36.38 17.09 30.16
CA LYS A 14 -35.12 17.02 30.91
C LYS A 14 -33.98 16.54 30.02
N GLN A 15 -34.20 15.54 29.17
CA GLN A 15 -33.17 15.04 28.27
C GLN A 15 -32.82 16.01 27.14
N GLU A 16 -33.79 16.77 26.61
CA GLU A 16 -33.51 17.85 25.66
C GLU A 16 -32.71 18.98 26.29
N SER A 17 -32.97 19.31 27.57
CA SER A 17 -32.16 20.25 28.34
C SER A 17 -30.73 19.74 28.56
N GLU A 18 -30.57 18.47 28.90
CA GLU A 18 -29.25 17.83 29.02
C GLU A 18 -28.50 17.77 27.67
N LEU A 19 -29.21 17.50 26.56
CA LEU A 19 -28.66 17.56 25.21
C LEU A 19 -28.18 18.97 24.86
N ALA A 20 -28.97 20.01 25.17
CA ALA A 20 -28.56 21.41 24.95
C ALA A 20 -27.28 21.77 25.74
N VAL A 21 -27.14 21.27 26.97
CA VAL A 21 -25.91 21.43 27.78
C VAL A 21 -24.73 20.73 27.12
N ASN A 22 -24.93 19.52 26.58
CA ASN A 22 -23.90 18.79 25.86
C ASN A 22 -23.47 19.52 24.58
N ILE A 23 -24.43 20.01 23.78
CA ILE A 23 -24.15 20.81 22.57
C ILE A 23 -23.33 22.05 22.94
N ARG A 24 -23.75 22.83 23.96
CA ARG A 24 -23.03 24.02 24.43
C ARG A 24 -21.60 23.72 24.87
N LYS A 25 -21.37 22.59 25.56
CA LYS A 25 -20.02 22.20 26.01
C LYS A 25 -19.15 21.63 24.88
N ALA A 26 -19.75 21.04 23.85
CA ALA A 26 -19.04 20.59 22.66
C ALA A 26 -18.61 21.77 21.78
N THR A 27 -19.44 22.83 21.69
CA THR A 27 -19.22 24.03 20.87
C THR A 27 -18.71 25.24 21.70
N SER A 28 -17.92 24.99 22.74
CA SER A 28 -17.31 26.06 23.55
C SER A 28 -16.31 26.91 22.76
N ILE A 29 -16.07 28.14 23.22
CA ILE A 29 -15.14 29.10 22.57
C ILE A 29 -13.65 28.74 22.73
N GLU A 30 -13.33 27.79 23.61
CA GLU A 30 -11.96 27.32 23.86
C GLU A 30 -11.38 26.68 22.58
N GLU A 31 -10.21 27.16 22.13
CA GLU A 31 -9.44 26.65 20.97
C GLU A 31 -8.77 25.29 21.27
N VAL A 32 -9.61 24.32 21.62
CA VAL A 32 -9.28 22.92 21.87
C VAL A 32 -10.27 22.04 21.11
N SER A 33 -9.98 20.75 21.02
CA SER A 33 -10.90 19.80 20.40
C SER A 33 -12.28 19.79 21.07
N PRO A 34 -13.38 19.53 20.34
CA PRO A 34 -14.68 19.31 20.95
C PRO A 34 -14.60 18.20 22.02
N LYS A 35 -15.04 18.52 23.24
CA LYS A 35 -14.94 17.60 24.39
C LYS A 35 -15.63 16.27 24.08
N ARG A 36 -14.85 15.20 23.95
CA ARG A 36 -15.28 13.87 23.48
C ARG A 36 -16.52 13.34 24.20
N LYS A 37 -16.61 13.50 25.52
CA LYS A 37 -17.76 13.04 26.33
C LYS A 37 -19.08 13.67 25.88
N HIS A 38 -19.07 14.94 25.49
CA HIS A 38 -20.27 15.68 25.09
C HIS A 38 -20.66 15.36 23.65
N VAL A 39 -19.67 15.25 22.74
CA VAL A 39 -19.92 14.76 21.37
C VAL A 39 -20.51 13.35 21.41
N ARG A 40 -19.96 12.45 22.24
CA ARG A 40 -20.48 11.10 22.43
C ARG A 40 -21.91 11.10 22.99
N ALA A 41 -22.22 11.98 23.94
CA ALA A 41 -23.58 12.11 24.47
C ALA A 41 -24.57 12.54 23.38
N CYS A 42 -24.21 13.47 22.49
CA CYS A 42 -25.04 13.84 21.34
C CYS A 42 -25.24 12.67 20.36
N ILE A 43 -24.20 11.88 20.10
CA ILE A 43 -24.31 10.67 19.25
C ILE A 43 -25.26 9.65 19.90
N VAL A 44 -25.03 9.32 21.18
CA VAL A 44 -25.84 8.35 21.93
C VAL A 44 -27.31 8.78 21.98
N TYR A 45 -27.59 10.08 22.14
CA TYR A 45 -28.96 10.61 22.07
C TYR A 45 -29.68 10.21 20.78
N THR A 46 -28.99 10.27 19.63
CA THR A 46 -29.62 9.88 18.35
C THR A 46 -29.98 8.39 18.30
N TRP A 47 -29.24 7.53 19.01
CA TRP A 47 -29.51 6.09 19.11
C TRP A 47 -30.64 5.79 20.11
N ASP A 48 -30.64 6.47 21.26
CA ASP A 48 -31.64 6.30 22.31
C ASP A 48 -33.04 6.72 21.83
N HIS A 49 -33.13 7.85 21.12
CA HIS A 49 -34.39 8.42 20.64
C HIS A 49 -34.74 8.04 19.20
N LYS A 50 -33.80 7.43 18.46
CA LYS A 50 -33.93 7.14 17.03
C LYS A 50 -34.38 8.36 16.22
N SER A 51 -33.92 9.56 16.62
CA SER A 51 -34.14 10.82 15.93
C SER A 51 -33.01 11.80 16.27
N SER A 52 -32.73 12.71 15.36
CA SER A 52 -31.75 13.79 15.47
C SER A 52 -32.40 15.18 15.51
N ALA A 53 -33.73 15.27 15.46
CA ALA A 53 -34.47 16.54 15.43
C ALA A 53 -34.08 17.48 16.59
N SER A 54 -34.08 16.99 17.83
CA SER A 54 -33.71 17.79 19.01
C SER A 54 -32.24 18.24 18.96
N PHE A 55 -31.34 17.46 18.35
CA PHE A 55 -29.95 17.87 18.14
C PHE A 55 -29.86 19.04 17.17
N TRP A 56 -30.55 18.97 16.02
CA TRP A 56 -30.55 20.07 15.04
C TRP A 56 -31.19 21.34 15.58
N GLN A 57 -32.29 21.22 16.32
CA GLN A 57 -32.90 22.36 17.02
C GLN A 57 -31.96 22.95 18.06
N GLY A 58 -31.33 22.11 18.88
CA GLY A 58 -30.32 22.51 19.87
C GLY A 58 -29.12 23.22 19.25
N MET A 59 -28.69 22.81 18.07
CA MET A 59 -27.59 23.46 17.35
C MET A 59 -28.00 24.82 16.77
N LYS A 60 -29.24 24.95 16.29
CA LYS A 60 -29.79 26.21 15.74
C LYS A 60 -29.96 27.31 16.79
N VAL A 61 -30.27 26.95 18.04
CA VAL A 61 -30.43 27.93 19.14
C VAL A 61 -29.10 28.34 19.78
N GLN A 62 -28.02 27.59 19.52
CA GLN A 62 -26.71 27.89 20.08
C GLN A 62 -26.04 29.01 19.25
N PRO A 63 -25.50 30.07 19.89
CA PRO A 63 -24.88 31.20 19.19
C PRO A 63 -23.48 30.85 18.66
N ILE A 64 -23.41 29.92 17.71
CA ILE A 64 -22.14 29.40 17.15
C ILE A 64 -21.46 30.38 16.19
N LEU A 65 -22.23 31.26 15.54
CA LEU A 65 -21.72 32.26 14.58
C LEU A 65 -21.00 33.44 15.24
N ALA A 66 -21.07 33.56 16.57
CA ALA A 66 -20.42 34.65 17.29
C ALA A 66 -18.88 34.50 17.31
N ASP A 67 -18.37 33.29 17.16
CA ASP A 67 -16.93 32.99 17.16
C ASP A 67 -16.60 31.87 16.15
N GLU A 68 -15.51 32.06 15.41
CA GLU A 68 -15.10 31.15 14.34
C GLU A 68 -14.69 29.76 14.88
N VAL A 69 -14.12 29.68 16.08
CA VAL A 69 -13.76 28.40 16.72
C VAL A 69 -15.03 27.65 17.12
N GLN A 70 -16.05 28.34 17.63
CA GLN A 70 -17.34 27.72 17.94
C GLN A 70 -18.03 27.17 16.69
N THR A 71 -18.03 27.94 15.60
CA THR A 71 -18.56 27.48 14.30
C THR A 71 -17.80 26.26 13.81
N PHE A 72 -16.46 26.28 13.83
CA PHE A 72 -15.65 25.16 13.40
C PHE A 72 -15.88 23.90 14.25
N LYS A 73 -15.95 24.03 15.58
CA LYS A 73 -16.25 22.92 16.51
C LYS A 73 -17.68 22.38 16.33
N ALA A 74 -18.63 23.24 16.00
CA ALA A 74 -19.99 22.83 15.65
C ALA A 74 -19.98 21.94 14.40
N LEU A 75 -19.23 22.31 13.36
CA LEU A 75 -19.08 21.50 12.15
C LEU A 75 -18.39 20.16 12.42
N ILE A 76 -17.34 20.11 13.26
CA ILE A 76 -16.73 18.84 13.71
C ILE A 76 -17.77 17.96 14.42
N THR A 77 -18.58 18.56 15.29
CA THR A 77 -19.62 17.83 16.05
C THR A 77 -20.70 17.29 15.12
N VAL A 78 -21.15 18.09 14.14
CA VAL A 78 -22.09 17.65 13.10
C VAL A 78 -21.50 16.51 12.29
N HIS A 79 -20.26 16.63 11.80
CA HIS A 79 -19.59 15.58 11.04
C HIS A 79 -19.56 14.25 11.79
N LYS A 80 -19.17 14.27 13.08
CA LYS A 80 -19.15 13.08 13.92
C LYS A 80 -20.53 12.45 14.14
N ILE A 81 -21.58 13.26 14.21
CA ILE A 81 -22.96 12.76 14.34
C ILE A 81 -23.46 12.17 13.03
N LEU A 82 -23.09 12.75 11.88
CA LEU A 82 -23.36 12.15 10.57
C LEU A 82 -22.64 10.80 10.41
N GLN A 83 -21.46 10.63 11.03
CA GLN A 83 -20.70 9.37 11.00
C GLN A 83 -21.28 8.29 11.91
N GLU A 84 -21.35 8.59 13.21
CA GLU A 84 -21.57 7.61 14.28
C GLU A 84 -23.01 7.60 14.81
N GLY A 85 -23.86 8.53 14.37
CA GLY A 85 -25.26 8.63 14.79
C GLY A 85 -26.14 7.53 14.19
N HIS A 86 -27.37 7.41 14.71
CA HIS A 86 -28.35 6.48 14.17
C HIS A 86 -28.59 6.75 12.67
N PRO A 87 -28.77 5.73 11.79
CA PRO A 87 -28.88 5.94 10.33
C PRO A 87 -29.92 6.98 9.87
N ILE A 88 -30.99 7.17 10.67
CA ILE A 88 -32.01 8.20 10.42
C ILE A 88 -31.44 9.63 10.39
N VAL A 89 -30.31 9.87 11.07
CA VAL A 89 -29.61 11.15 11.12
C VAL A 89 -29.30 11.64 9.72
N LEU A 90 -28.80 10.77 8.83
CA LEU A 90 -28.47 11.12 7.45
C LEU A 90 -29.69 11.60 6.67
N LYS A 91 -30.85 10.99 6.93
CA LYS A 91 -32.13 11.34 6.30
C LYS A 91 -32.65 12.67 6.85
N GLU A 92 -32.65 12.85 8.17
CA GLU A 92 -33.12 14.10 8.81
C GLU A 92 -32.17 15.28 8.54
N ALA A 93 -30.86 15.03 8.38
CA ALA A 93 -29.86 16.03 8.04
C ALA A 93 -30.14 16.71 6.69
N GLN A 94 -30.79 16.03 5.74
CA GLN A 94 -31.16 16.60 4.43
C GLN A 94 -32.02 17.86 4.56
N SER A 95 -32.88 17.93 5.59
CA SER A 95 -33.72 19.11 5.87
C SER A 95 -32.96 20.29 6.48
N ASN A 96 -31.70 20.07 6.88
CA ASN A 96 -30.84 21.05 7.54
C ASN A 96 -29.69 21.55 6.64
N THR A 97 -29.67 21.18 5.35
CA THR A 97 -28.67 21.64 4.37
C THR A 97 -28.65 23.16 4.20
N SER A 98 -29.83 23.79 4.09
CA SER A 98 -29.96 25.25 4.00
C SER A 98 -29.43 25.98 5.24
N TRP A 99 -29.52 25.35 6.42
CA TRP A 99 -28.93 25.87 7.64
C TRP A 99 -27.40 25.77 7.61
N LEU A 100 -26.82 24.64 7.16
CA LEU A 100 -25.37 24.49 6.97
C LEU A 100 -24.82 25.52 5.98
N GLU A 101 -25.50 25.73 4.86
CA GLU A 101 -25.18 26.80 3.90
C GLU A 101 -25.25 28.20 4.54
N SER A 102 -26.18 28.42 5.48
CA SER A 102 -26.26 29.72 6.17
C SER A 102 -25.03 30.03 7.02
N LEU A 103 -24.30 28.99 7.50
CA LEU A 103 -23.12 29.19 8.34
C LEU A 103 -21.94 29.79 7.58
N SER A 104 -21.85 29.59 6.26
CA SER A 104 -20.80 30.20 5.43
C SER A 104 -20.98 31.71 5.29
N ARG A 105 -22.24 32.19 5.25
CA ARG A 105 -22.58 33.62 5.10
C ARG A 105 -22.14 34.47 6.30
N GLY A 106 -22.01 33.89 7.48
CA GLY A 106 -21.46 34.58 8.67
C GLY A 106 -19.93 34.66 8.68
N SER A 107 -19.25 33.91 7.81
CA SER A 107 -17.80 33.76 7.77
C SER A 107 -17.10 34.58 6.67
N THR A 108 -17.86 35.39 5.92
CA THR A 108 -17.40 36.09 4.70
C THR A 108 -16.63 37.40 4.95
N ALA A 109 -16.40 37.80 6.20
CA ALA A 109 -15.59 38.98 6.53
C ALA A 109 -14.10 38.61 6.71
N GLY A 110 -13.39 38.36 5.59
CA GLY A 110 -11.95 38.15 5.57
C GLY A 110 -11.47 36.77 6.05
N GLU A 111 -10.18 36.64 6.36
CA GLU A 111 -9.53 35.39 6.79
C GLU A 111 -9.98 34.92 8.19
N GLY A 112 -10.78 35.73 8.91
CA GLY A 112 -11.07 35.56 10.32
C GLY A 112 -9.88 35.95 11.20
N MET A 113 -10.14 36.29 12.47
CA MET A 113 -9.08 36.74 13.40
C MET A 113 -8.04 35.63 13.66
N ARG A 114 -8.47 34.36 13.59
CA ARG A 114 -7.69 33.16 13.86
C ARG A 114 -7.57 32.23 12.65
N GLY A 115 -7.98 32.66 11.46
CA GLY A 115 -7.75 31.90 10.22
C GLY A 115 -8.69 30.70 10.03
N TYR A 116 -9.85 30.65 10.69
CA TYR A 116 -10.78 29.53 10.55
C TYR A 116 -11.80 29.72 9.42
N ALA A 117 -11.96 30.93 8.88
CA ALA A 117 -12.96 31.21 7.86
C ALA A 117 -12.81 30.35 6.58
N PRO A 118 -11.60 30.15 6.02
CA PRO A 118 -11.42 29.23 4.89
C PRO A 118 -11.76 27.78 5.27
N LEU A 119 -11.35 27.34 6.46
CA LEU A 119 -11.62 25.99 6.97
C LEU A 119 -13.12 25.73 7.16
N ILE A 120 -13.86 26.70 7.68
CA ILE A 120 -15.31 26.63 7.87
C ILE A 120 -16.02 26.49 6.52
N SER A 121 -15.63 27.32 5.55
CA SER A 121 -16.26 27.34 4.22
C SER A 121 -16.04 26.01 3.49
N GLU A 122 -14.82 25.51 3.50
CA GLU A 122 -14.48 24.20 2.88
C GLU A 122 -15.15 23.04 3.62
N TYR A 123 -15.26 23.11 4.94
CA TYR A 123 -15.89 22.05 5.72
C TYR A 123 -17.41 21.97 5.47
N ILE A 124 -18.08 23.12 5.32
CA ILE A 124 -19.49 23.17 4.91
C ILE A 124 -19.65 22.57 3.53
N TYR A 125 -18.78 22.93 2.58
CA TYR A 125 -18.79 22.37 1.23
C TYR A 125 -18.66 20.85 1.25
N TYR A 126 -17.71 20.32 2.03
CA TYR A 126 -17.54 18.88 2.24
C TYR A 126 -18.80 18.22 2.83
N LEU A 127 -19.38 18.78 3.89
CA LEU A 127 -20.57 18.21 4.53
C LEU A 127 -21.79 18.20 3.61
N LEU A 128 -21.95 19.24 2.77
CA LEU A 128 -23.00 19.27 1.75
C LEU A 128 -22.77 18.22 0.67
N ALA A 129 -21.52 18.03 0.21
CA ALA A 129 -21.17 16.95 -0.72
C ALA A 129 -21.45 15.56 -0.12
N LYS A 130 -21.10 15.35 1.15
CA LYS A 130 -21.43 14.11 1.88
C LYS A 130 -22.94 13.88 1.94
N LEU A 131 -23.73 14.90 2.28
CA LEU A 131 -25.19 14.77 2.34
C LEU A 131 -25.80 14.53 0.94
N ALA A 132 -25.26 15.15 -0.10
CA ALA A 132 -25.67 14.89 -1.47
C ALA A 132 -25.41 13.43 -1.88
N PHE A 133 -24.23 12.89 -1.54
CA PHE A 133 -23.90 11.47 -1.74
C PHE A 133 -24.92 10.56 -1.04
N HIS A 134 -25.18 10.78 0.26
CA HIS A 134 -26.13 9.96 1.04
C HIS A 134 -27.59 10.12 0.62
N ARG A 135 -27.94 11.18 -0.13
CA ARG A 135 -29.26 11.35 -0.75
C ARG A 135 -29.41 10.47 -1.99
N GLN A 136 -28.33 10.30 -2.75
CA GLN A 136 -28.30 9.49 -3.97
C GLN A 136 -28.07 8.01 -3.66
N HIS A 137 -27.22 7.71 -2.67
CA HIS A 137 -26.77 6.37 -2.28
C HIS A 137 -27.11 6.08 -0.80
N PRO A 138 -28.40 5.89 -0.45
CA PRO A 138 -28.85 5.72 0.95
C PRO A 138 -28.44 4.38 1.58
N GLU A 139 -27.92 3.43 0.80
CA GLU A 139 -27.42 2.15 1.28
C GLU A 139 -26.11 2.27 2.08
N PHE A 140 -25.34 3.34 1.90
CA PHE A 140 -24.13 3.56 2.66
C PHE A 140 -24.45 4.11 4.05
N ASN A 141 -23.78 3.59 5.07
CA ASN A 141 -23.85 4.17 6.41
C ASN A 141 -22.95 5.42 6.53
N GLY A 142 -23.12 6.17 7.63
CA GLY A 142 -22.45 7.45 7.82
C GLY A 142 -20.93 7.39 7.88
N THR A 143 -20.35 6.27 8.33
CA THR A 143 -18.90 6.07 8.50
C THR A 143 -18.25 5.36 7.30
N PHE A 144 -19.02 4.95 6.30
CA PHE A 144 -18.56 4.06 5.23
C PHE A 144 -17.91 2.77 5.79
N GLU A 145 -18.54 2.16 6.79
CA GLU A 145 -18.13 0.85 7.27
C GLU A 145 -18.36 -0.20 6.18
N TYR A 146 -17.35 -1.04 5.94
CA TYR A 146 -17.38 -1.97 4.84
C TYR A 146 -18.35 -3.12 5.13
N GLU A 147 -19.41 -3.22 4.34
CA GLU A 147 -20.34 -4.34 4.34
C GLU A 147 -20.36 -4.98 2.95
N GLU A 148 -19.96 -6.26 2.89
CA GLU A 148 -19.82 -7.04 1.64
C GLU A 148 -21.13 -7.07 0.81
N TYR A 149 -22.29 -7.03 1.48
CA TYR A 149 -23.61 -7.00 0.83
C TYR A 149 -23.89 -5.71 0.05
N ILE A 150 -23.37 -4.56 0.49
CA ILE A 150 -23.57 -3.27 -0.21
C ILE A 150 -22.82 -3.30 -1.54
N SER A 151 -21.57 -3.79 -1.54
CA SER A 151 -20.80 -3.98 -2.77
C SER A 151 -21.51 -4.96 -3.72
N LEU A 152 -22.10 -6.05 -3.21
CA LEU A 152 -22.87 -7.03 -4.00
C LEU A 152 -24.16 -6.48 -4.63
N LYS A 153 -24.78 -5.45 -4.03
CA LYS A 153 -26.01 -4.86 -4.57
C LYS A 153 -25.74 -4.05 -5.84
N SER A 154 -24.67 -3.25 -5.83
CA SER A 154 -24.24 -2.40 -6.96
C SER A 154 -23.51 -3.18 -8.07
N ILE A 155 -23.17 -4.46 -7.83
CA ILE A 155 -22.55 -5.35 -8.84
C ILE A 155 -23.57 -5.88 -9.86
N ASN A 156 -24.87 -5.91 -9.52
CA ASN A 156 -25.91 -6.41 -10.44
C ASN A 156 -26.14 -5.48 -11.64
N ASP A 157 -25.84 -4.19 -11.50
CA ASP A 157 -25.84 -3.22 -12.61
C ASP A 157 -24.47 -2.52 -12.70
N PRO A 158 -23.64 -2.92 -13.67
CA PRO A 158 -22.37 -2.27 -14.01
C PRO A 158 -22.42 -0.74 -14.09
N ASN A 159 -23.52 -0.17 -14.58
CA ASN A 159 -23.61 1.28 -14.76
C ASN A 159 -23.80 1.99 -13.42
N GLU A 160 -24.69 1.46 -12.57
CA GLU A 160 -24.91 1.96 -11.21
C GLU A 160 -23.62 1.82 -10.40
N GLY A 161 -22.92 0.67 -10.50
CA GLY A 161 -21.62 0.46 -9.86
C GLY A 161 -20.55 1.46 -10.32
N TYR A 162 -20.49 1.78 -11.61
CA TYR A 162 -19.56 2.78 -12.14
C TYR A 162 -19.84 4.18 -11.58
N GLU A 163 -21.11 4.60 -11.58
CA GLU A 163 -21.54 5.89 -11.03
C GLU A 163 -21.25 5.99 -9.53
N THR A 164 -21.60 4.97 -8.74
CA THR A 164 -21.31 4.93 -7.30
C THR A 164 -19.81 5.03 -7.01
N ILE A 165 -18.95 4.33 -7.76
CA ILE A 165 -17.49 4.45 -7.61
C ILE A 165 -17.02 5.87 -7.94
N SER A 166 -17.53 6.46 -9.03
CA SER A 166 -17.19 7.82 -9.43
C SER A 166 -17.59 8.87 -8.39
N ASP A 167 -18.76 8.70 -7.77
CA ASP A 167 -19.26 9.57 -6.71
C ASP A 167 -18.45 9.42 -5.42
N LEU A 168 -18.09 8.18 -5.04
CA LEU A 168 -17.19 7.89 -3.92
C LEU A 168 -15.80 8.51 -4.14
N MET A 169 -15.24 8.39 -5.35
CA MET A 169 -13.98 9.03 -5.72
C MET A 169 -14.08 10.55 -5.64
N THR A 170 -15.21 11.13 -6.04
CA THR A 170 -15.43 12.58 -5.93
C THR A 170 -15.44 13.03 -4.48
N LEU A 171 -16.11 12.28 -3.59
CA LEU A 171 -16.08 12.56 -2.15
C LEU A 171 -14.66 12.43 -1.57
N GLN A 172 -13.88 11.44 -2.03
CA GLN A 172 -12.48 11.25 -1.64
C GLN A 172 -11.59 12.44 -2.06
N ASP A 173 -11.79 12.98 -3.27
CA ASP A 173 -11.09 14.18 -3.73
C ASP A 173 -11.42 15.40 -2.85
N GLN A 174 -12.67 15.53 -2.38
CA GLN A 174 -13.05 16.59 -1.44
C GLN A 174 -12.40 16.44 -0.07
N ILE A 175 -12.23 15.21 0.43
CA ILE A 175 -11.46 14.96 1.66
C ILE A 175 -10.00 15.41 1.47
N ASP A 176 -9.38 15.07 0.33
CA ASP A 176 -8.00 15.44 0.03
C ASP A 176 -7.81 16.97 -0.11
N ALA A 177 -8.75 17.67 -0.74
CA ALA A 177 -8.73 19.13 -0.82
C ALA A 177 -8.83 19.77 0.57
N PHE A 178 -9.79 19.31 1.39
CA PHE A 178 -10.03 19.87 2.71
C PHE A 178 -8.89 19.59 3.70
N GLN A 179 -8.33 18.38 3.71
CA GLN A 179 -7.21 18.05 4.59
C GLN A 179 -5.96 18.88 4.27
N LYS A 180 -5.66 19.10 2.99
CA LYS A 180 -4.54 19.97 2.56
C LYS A 180 -4.73 21.41 3.06
N LEU A 181 -5.97 21.90 3.00
CA LEU A 181 -6.30 23.22 3.53
C LEU A 181 -6.12 23.29 5.06
N ILE A 182 -6.48 22.23 5.79
CA ILE A 182 -6.25 22.14 7.24
C ILE A 182 -4.75 22.20 7.55
N PHE A 183 -3.92 21.40 6.87
CA PHE A 183 -2.47 21.40 7.07
C PHE A 183 -1.82 22.75 6.71
N SER A 184 -2.28 23.43 5.66
CA SER A 184 -1.76 24.75 5.29
C SER A 184 -2.08 25.84 6.31
N HIS A 185 -3.13 25.67 7.10
CA HIS A 185 -3.54 26.60 8.17
C HIS A 185 -2.98 26.24 9.55
N PHE A 186 -1.98 25.35 9.63
CA PHE A 186 -1.28 25.09 10.89
C PHE A 186 -0.42 26.29 11.28
N ARG A 187 -0.57 26.74 12.52
CA ARG A 187 0.19 27.88 13.05
C ARG A 187 1.38 27.38 13.87
N SER A 188 2.59 27.82 13.54
CA SER A 188 3.81 27.54 14.30
C SER A 188 3.75 28.21 15.68
N GLY A 189 3.93 27.44 16.77
CA GLY A 189 3.96 27.95 18.14
C GLY A 189 2.59 28.07 18.85
N ALA A 190 1.48 27.75 18.19
CA ALA A 190 0.14 27.72 18.79
C ALA A 190 -0.40 26.27 18.92
N ASN A 191 -1.36 26.05 19.81
CA ASN A 191 -2.01 24.75 19.95
C ASN A 191 -2.92 24.48 18.75
N ASN A 192 -2.52 23.60 17.84
CA ASN A 192 -3.31 23.24 16.65
C ASN A 192 -4.38 22.17 16.94
N GLU A 193 -4.62 21.81 18.21
CA GLU A 193 -5.53 20.73 18.61
C GLU A 193 -6.93 20.80 17.98
N CYS A 194 -7.53 21.99 17.93
CA CYS A 194 -8.86 22.18 17.33
C CYS A 194 -8.85 21.90 15.82
N ARG A 195 -7.81 22.33 15.09
CA ARG A 195 -7.63 22.05 13.66
C ARG A 195 -7.38 20.56 13.42
N ILE A 196 -6.52 19.95 14.22
CA ILE A 196 -6.19 18.51 14.15
C ILE A 196 -7.44 17.66 14.45
N ALA A 197 -8.34 18.11 15.32
CA ALA A 197 -9.58 17.38 15.64
C ALA A 197 -10.52 17.20 14.44
N ALA A 198 -10.45 18.07 13.42
CA ALA A 198 -11.20 17.91 12.17
C ALA A 198 -10.63 16.81 11.26
N LEU A 199 -9.33 16.49 11.37
CA LEU A 199 -8.70 15.42 10.60
C LEU A 199 -9.16 14.02 11.06
N VAL A 200 -9.52 13.86 12.34
CA VAL A 200 -9.97 12.58 12.89
C VAL A 200 -11.14 11.96 12.09
N PRO A 201 -12.29 12.64 11.92
CA PRO A 201 -13.38 12.10 11.12
C PRO A 201 -13.02 11.94 9.63
N LEU A 202 -12.16 12.80 9.06
CA LEU A 202 -11.72 12.70 7.66
C LEU A 202 -10.86 11.47 7.38
N VAL A 203 -9.97 11.11 8.30
CA VAL A 203 -9.14 9.89 8.19
C VAL A 203 -10.03 8.63 8.22
N GLN A 204 -11.04 8.62 9.08
CA GLN A 204 -11.97 7.48 9.20
C GLN A 204 -12.80 7.31 7.91
N GLU A 205 -13.38 8.38 7.38
CA GLU A 205 -14.19 8.33 6.16
C GLU A 205 -13.36 8.01 4.92
N SER A 206 -12.20 8.65 4.76
CA SER A 206 -11.34 8.38 3.60
C SER A 206 -10.92 6.92 3.51
N TYR A 207 -10.71 6.26 4.65
CA TYR A 207 -10.38 4.84 4.70
C TYR A 207 -11.57 3.95 4.37
N GLY A 208 -12.76 4.28 4.89
CA GLY A 208 -14.00 3.59 4.55
C GLY A 208 -14.29 3.65 3.05
N ILE A 209 -14.23 4.85 2.48
CA ILE A 209 -14.40 5.10 1.03
C ILE A 209 -13.36 4.32 0.23
N TYR A 210 -12.08 4.36 0.63
CA TYR A 210 -11.01 3.64 -0.06
C TYR A 210 -11.25 2.12 -0.12
N LYS A 211 -11.70 1.51 0.99
CA LYS A 211 -12.05 0.08 1.03
C LYS A 211 -13.21 -0.25 0.08
N PHE A 212 -14.26 0.58 0.07
CA PHE A 212 -15.40 0.38 -0.83
C PHE A 212 -14.98 0.47 -2.29
N ILE A 213 -14.25 1.51 -2.68
CA ILE A 213 -13.76 1.66 -4.06
C ILE A 213 -12.91 0.46 -4.45
N THR A 214 -11.98 0.03 -3.60
CA THR A 214 -11.10 -1.12 -3.88
C THR A 214 -11.90 -2.40 -4.12
N SER A 215 -12.88 -2.69 -3.25
CA SER A 215 -13.70 -3.90 -3.36
C SER A 215 -14.64 -3.85 -4.55
N MET A 216 -15.31 -2.72 -4.79
CA MET A 216 -16.25 -2.57 -5.90
C MET A 216 -15.53 -2.64 -7.24
N LEU A 217 -14.34 -2.02 -7.36
CA LEU A 217 -13.57 -2.02 -8.60
C LEU A 217 -13.03 -3.43 -8.95
N ARG A 218 -12.57 -4.21 -7.95
CA ARG A 218 -12.22 -5.63 -8.14
C ARG A 218 -13.42 -6.47 -8.57
N ALA A 219 -14.56 -6.25 -7.93
CA ALA A 219 -15.75 -7.02 -8.23
C ALA A 219 -16.29 -6.69 -9.62
N MET A 220 -16.37 -5.40 -9.99
CA MET A 220 -16.75 -4.95 -11.33
C MET A 220 -15.83 -5.49 -12.42
N HIS A 221 -14.52 -5.55 -12.16
CA HIS A 221 -13.58 -6.18 -13.07
C HIS A 221 -13.91 -7.66 -13.32
N THR A 222 -14.29 -8.37 -12.25
CA THR A 222 -14.71 -9.78 -12.32
C THR A 222 -16.03 -9.96 -13.07
N THR A 223 -17.01 -9.04 -12.92
CA THR A 223 -18.32 -9.14 -13.57
C THR A 223 -18.35 -8.67 -15.02
N LEU A 224 -17.70 -7.56 -15.38
CA LEU A 224 -17.73 -7.05 -16.76
C LEU A 224 -16.79 -7.82 -17.69
N GLY A 225 -15.61 -8.23 -17.20
CA GLY A 225 -14.56 -8.80 -18.05
C GLY A 225 -14.06 -7.87 -19.17
N ASP A 226 -14.40 -6.57 -19.11
CA ASP A 226 -13.98 -5.53 -20.05
C ASP A 226 -13.06 -4.51 -19.35
N ASP A 227 -11.77 -4.71 -19.58
CA ASP A 227 -10.69 -3.92 -19.02
C ASP A 227 -10.64 -2.47 -19.52
N GLU A 228 -11.15 -2.20 -20.72
CA GLU A 228 -11.06 -0.86 -21.31
C GLU A 228 -12.06 0.09 -20.66
N ALA A 229 -13.27 -0.38 -20.36
CA ALA A 229 -14.33 0.41 -19.74
C ALA A 229 -13.96 0.90 -18.31
N LEU A 230 -13.23 0.10 -17.54
CA LEU A 230 -12.82 0.43 -16.17
C LEU A 230 -11.47 1.17 -16.09
N SER A 231 -10.76 1.32 -17.21
CA SER A 231 -9.44 1.98 -17.27
C SER A 231 -9.43 3.40 -16.66
N PRO A 232 -10.41 4.29 -16.94
CA PRO A 232 -10.43 5.63 -16.34
C PRO A 232 -10.59 5.60 -14.81
N LEU A 233 -11.39 4.68 -14.27
CA LEU A 233 -11.56 4.51 -12.83
C LEU A 233 -10.30 3.95 -12.18
N ARG A 234 -9.61 2.99 -12.82
CA ARG A 234 -8.33 2.45 -12.33
C ARG A 234 -7.26 3.55 -12.25
N GLY A 235 -7.12 4.35 -13.31
CA GLY A 235 -6.16 5.47 -13.31
C GLY A 235 -6.46 6.52 -12.23
N ARG A 236 -7.75 6.83 -11.99
CA ARG A 236 -8.16 7.74 -10.91
C ARG A 236 -7.93 7.14 -9.52
N TYR A 237 -8.21 5.85 -9.35
CA TYR A 237 -7.94 5.10 -8.11
C TYR A 237 -6.46 5.15 -7.73
N ASP A 238 -5.56 4.87 -8.67
CA ASP A 238 -4.11 4.90 -8.43
C ASP A 238 -3.65 6.30 -8.02
N ALA A 239 -4.13 7.34 -8.69
CA ALA A 239 -3.81 8.72 -8.33
C ALA A 239 -4.31 9.07 -6.91
N GLN A 240 -5.50 8.62 -6.53
CA GLN A 240 -6.04 8.82 -5.18
C GLN A 240 -5.30 8.01 -4.12
N HIS A 241 -4.85 6.79 -4.45
CA HIS A 241 -4.06 5.96 -3.57
C HIS A 241 -2.79 6.68 -3.09
N TYR A 242 -1.99 7.23 -4.02
CA TYR A 242 -0.76 7.95 -3.65
C TYR A 242 -1.03 9.22 -2.83
N ARG A 243 -2.11 9.96 -3.13
CA ARG A 243 -2.52 11.12 -2.32
C ARG A 243 -2.90 10.70 -0.90
N LEU A 244 -3.59 9.57 -0.76
CA LEU A 244 -4.04 9.03 0.52
C LEU A 244 -2.87 8.50 1.37
N VAL A 245 -1.91 7.83 0.74
CA VAL A 245 -0.64 7.42 1.39
C VAL A 245 0.06 8.64 1.99
N LYS A 246 0.18 9.74 1.22
CA LYS A 246 0.76 11.00 1.70
C LYS A 246 -0.05 11.60 2.85
N PHE A 247 -1.37 11.66 2.73
CA PHE A 247 -2.25 12.18 3.78
C PHE A 247 -2.10 11.41 5.10
N TYR A 248 -2.07 10.07 5.06
CA TYR A 248 -1.88 9.24 6.24
C TYR A 248 -0.47 9.34 6.81
N TYR A 249 0.55 9.49 5.97
CA TYR A 249 1.90 9.79 6.42
C TYR A 249 1.96 11.11 7.20
N GLU A 250 1.38 12.19 6.68
CA GLU A 250 1.33 13.49 7.37
C GLU A 250 0.54 13.39 8.69
N CYS A 251 -0.58 12.68 8.71
CA CYS A 251 -1.36 12.41 9.93
C CYS A 251 -0.58 11.60 10.98
N SER A 252 0.25 10.65 10.55
CA SER A 252 1.02 9.79 11.46
C SER A 252 2.06 10.57 12.29
N ASN A 253 2.50 11.72 11.78
CA ASN A 253 3.42 12.63 12.48
C ASN A 253 2.73 13.47 13.57
N LEU A 254 1.38 13.50 13.60
CA LEU A 254 0.61 14.26 14.58
C LEU A 254 0.32 13.41 15.83
N ARG A 255 1.08 13.66 16.91
CA ARG A 255 0.92 12.95 18.21
C ARG A 255 -0.49 13.02 18.78
N TYR A 256 -1.15 14.18 18.67
CA TYR A 256 -2.51 14.35 19.16
C TYR A 256 -3.50 13.46 18.38
N LEU A 257 -3.38 13.40 17.05
CA LEU A 257 -4.25 12.59 16.20
C LEU A 257 -4.04 11.08 16.44
N THR A 258 -2.79 10.62 16.49
CA THR A 258 -2.43 9.21 16.73
C THR A 258 -2.83 8.70 18.12
N SER A 259 -3.01 9.60 19.10
CA SER A 259 -3.58 9.28 20.41
C SER A 259 -5.09 9.02 20.37
N LEU A 260 -5.80 9.57 19.38
CA LEU A 260 -7.26 9.49 19.26
C LEU A 260 -7.71 8.37 18.34
N ILE A 261 -7.02 8.15 17.23
CA ILE A 261 -7.31 7.12 16.23
C ILE A 261 -6.03 6.44 15.76
N THR A 262 -6.16 5.17 15.36
CA THR A 262 -5.09 4.48 14.64
C THR A 262 -5.15 4.91 13.18
N VAL A 263 -4.09 5.57 12.70
CA VAL A 263 -3.97 5.97 11.29
C VAL A 263 -3.78 4.71 10.44
N PRO A 264 -4.64 4.45 9.42
CA PRO A 264 -4.48 3.30 8.54
C PRO A 264 -3.13 3.32 7.80
N LYS A 265 -2.51 2.15 7.64
CA LYS A 265 -1.27 2.00 6.87
C LYS A 265 -1.60 1.39 5.51
N LEU A 266 -1.49 2.20 4.47
CA LEU A 266 -1.63 1.74 3.09
C LEU A 266 -0.28 1.26 2.54
N PRO A 267 -0.26 0.29 1.60
CA PRO A 267 0.95 -0.08 0.89
C PRO A 267 1.52 1.10 0.08
N GLN A 268 2.79 1.05 -0.31
CA GLN A 268 3.42 2.09 -1.13
C GLN A 268 2.95 2.06 -2.59
N GLU A 269 2.58 0.88 -3.07
CA GLU A 269 2.01 0.68 -4.40
C GLU A 269 0.52 0.34 -4.27
N PRO A 270 -0.32 0.81 -5.22
CA PRO A 270 -1.73 0.47 -5.22
C PRO A 270 -1.91 -1.05 -5.33
N PRO A 271 -2.85 -1.65 -4.57
CA PRO A 271 -3.05 -3.09 -4.60
C PRO A 271 -3.50 -3.53 -5.99
N ASN A 272 -3.02 -4.69 -6.46
CA ASN A 272 -3.43 -5.22 -7.75
C ASN A 272 -4.95 -5.44 -7.77
N LEU A 273 -5.63 -4.81 -8.71
CA LEU A 273 -7.08 -4.89 -8.89
C LEU A 273 -7.49 -6.05 -9.81
N LEU A 274 -6.53 -6.71 -10.47
CA LEU A 274 -6.74 -7.74 -11.50
C LEU A 274 -6.51 -9.17 -11.02
N SER A 275 -5.87 -9.35 -9.86
CA SER A 275 -5.54 -10.68 -9.36
C SER A 275 -6.75 -11.31 -8.67
N GLU A 276 -7.17 -12.47 -9.17
CA GLU A 276 -8.06 -13.39 -8.47
C GLU A 276 -7.35 -13.89 -7.21
N ASP A 277 -7.74 -13.41 -6.03
CA ASP A 277 -7.38 -14.06 -4.77
C ASP A 277 -8.30 -15.27 -4.59
N ASP A 278 -7.72 -16.48 -4.65
CA ASP A 278 -8.34 -17.81 -4.49
C ASP A 278 -9.03 -18.08 -3.12
N ASN A 279 -9.31 -17.05 -2.31
CA ASN A 279 -9.85 -17.17 -0.95
C ASN A 279 -11.19 -16.45 -0.72
N ALA A 280 -11.97 -16.19 -1.77
CA ALA A 280 -13.37 -15.77 -1.63
C ALA A 280 -14.29 -17.00 -1.43
N PRO A 281 -15.11 -17.08 -0.36
CA PRO A 281 -16.04 -18.18 -0.17
C PRO A 281 -17.11 -18.23 -1.28
N ALA A 282 -17.47 -19.43 -1.73
CA ALA A 282 -18.52 -19.64 -2.73
C ALA A 282 -19.90 -19.17 -2.24
N LEU A 283 -20.64 -18.51 -3.14
CA LEU A 283 -21.98 -17.95 -2.94
C LEU A 283 -23.01 -19.01 -2.51
N PRO A 284 -23.86 -18.77 -1.48
CA PRO A 284 -25.00 -19.62 -1.18
C PRO A 284 -26.19 -19.31 -2.12
N THR A 285 -26.73 -20.34 -2.78
CA THR A 285 -27.97 -20.27 -3.55
C THR A 285 -29.19 -20.02 -2.67
N ARG A 286 -30.05 -19.07 -3.05
CA ARG A 286 -31.26 -18.69 -2.30
C ARG A 286 -32.52 -19.49 -2.74
N PRO A 287 -33.44 -19.82 -1.82
CA PRO A 287 -34.75 -20.41 -2.15
C PRO A 287 -35.73 -19.40 -2.77
N ARG A 288 -36.69 -19.93 -3.55
CA ARG A 288 -37.74 -19.26 -4.32
C ARG A 288 -38.87 -18.65 -3.46
N ASN A 289 -39.34 -17.48 -3.91
CA ASN A 289 -40.68 -16.84 -3.80
C ASN A 289 -41.25 -16.42 -2.43
N GLU A 290 -41.77 -15.18 -2.35
CA GLU A 290 -43.21 -14.85 -2.48
C GLU A 290 -43.45 -13.31 -2.54
N LYS A 291 -44.43 -12.88 -3.36
CA LYS A 291 -44.89 -11.48 -3.55
C LYS A 291 -45.98 -11.10 -2.54
N PRO A 292 -46.13 -9.82 -2.18
CA PRO A 292 -47.43 -9.12 -2.37
C PRO A 292 -47.27 -7.64 -2.79
N GLN A 293 -47.90 -7.14 -3.86
CA GLN A 293 -49.30 -6.70 -4.07
C GLN A 293 -49.53 -5.18 -3.78
N GLU A 294 -49.72 -4.40 -4.85
CA GLU A 294 -50.13 -2.98 -4.85
C GLU A 294 -51.64 -2.80 -4.63
N PRO A 295 -52.07 -1.59 -4.22
CA PRO A 295 -53.13 -0.92 -5.00
C PRO A 295 -53.02 0.61 -5.17
N ALA A 296 -53.11 1.02 -6.44
CA ALA A 296 -53.89 2.09 -7.12
C ALA A 296 -53.95 3.60 -6.70
N PRO A 297 -54.17 4.53 -7.66
CA PRO A 297 -53.94 5.98 -7.51
C PRO A 297 -55.17 6.94 -7.72
N ALA A 298 -54.92 8.24 -7.43
CA ALA A 298 -55.56 9.49 -7.93
C ALA A 298 -56.81 10.03 -7.18
N PRO A 299 -57.21 11.34 -7.29
CA PRO A 299 -56.79 12.41 -8.22
C PRO A 299 -56.64 13.85 -7.65
N ARG A 300 -56.55 14.83 -8.58
CA ARG A 300 -56.06 16.22 -8.53
C ARG A 300 -57.10 17.32 -8.18
N VAL A 301 -56.55 18.48 -7.79
CA VAL A 301 -57.00 19.90 -7.64
C VAL A 301 -58.19 20.43 -8.48
N PRO A 302 -58.76 21.61 -8.11
CA PRO A 302 -58.46 22.83 -8.88
C PRO A 302 -58.35 24.18 -8.10
N SER A 303 -57.70 25.11 -8.80
CA SER A 303 -57.24 26.51 -8.58
C SER A 303 -58.30 27.62 -8.65
N VAL A 304 -58.04 28.80 -8.05
CA VAL A 304 -58.38 30.16 -8.58
C VAL A 304 -57.43 31.24 -7.98
N ASP A 305 -56.79 32.03 -8.86
CA ASP A 305 -56.07 33.34 -8.71
C ASP A 305 -57.04 34.54 -9.01
N PRO A 306 -56.73 35.87 -9.00
CA PRO A 306 -55.59 36.68 -8.49
C PRO A 306 -55.94 38.07 -7.82
N GLU A 307 -54.94 38.69 -7.17
CA GLU A 307 -54.54 40.14 -7.15
C GLU A 307 -55.29 41.30 -6.40
N PRO A 308 -54.60 42.44 -6.07
CA PRO A 308 -54.65 43.18 -4.77
C PRO A 308 -54.95 44.71 -4.86
N ILE A 309 -54.98 45.46 -3.72
CA ILE A 309 -54.45 46.86 -3.49
C ILE A 309 -55.01 47.59 -2.22
N ASN A 310 -54.09 48.24 -1.47
CA ASN A 310 -54.14 49.36 -0.50
C ASN A 310 -55.00 49.32 0.79
N GLU A 311 -54.39 49.29 1.98
CA GLU A 311 -53.76 50.39 2.76
C GLU A 311 -54.76 51.35 3.47
N PHE A 312 -55.15 51.02 4.71
CA PHE A 312 -56.11 51.82 5.51
C PHE A 312 -55.84 51.83 7.04
N TRP A 313 -54.70 51.35 7.56
CA TRP A 313 -54.55 51.09 9.01
C TRP A 313 -53.40 51.79 9.77
N LYS A 314 -53.06 53.06 9.47
CA LYS A 314 -52.13 53.80 10.36
C LYS A 314 -52.44 55.23 10.77
N ASP A 315 -53.59 55.82 10.42
CA ASP A 315 -53.83 57.25 10.70
C ASP A 315 -55.00 57.58 11.67
N ASN A 316 -55.48 56.60 12.47
CA ASN A 316 -56.59 56.81 13.41
C ASN A 316 -56.26 56.63 14.91
N GLN A 317 -54.97 56.53 15.29
CA GLN A 317 -54.57 56.35 16.69
C GLN A 317 -54.17 57.66 17.42
N ARG A 318 -54.31 58.84 16.80
CA ARG A 318 -53.97 60.14 17.43
C ARG A 318 -55.14 61.11 17.59
N ARG A 319 -56.33 60.78 17.06
CA ARG A 319 -57.51 61.66 17.02
C ARG A 319 -58.45 61.61 18.22
N GLN A 320 -58.36 60.62 19.12
CA GLN A 320 -59.29 60.51 20.27
C GLN A 320 -58.68 60.91 21.62
N GLN A 321 -57.39 61.25 21.66
CA GLN A 321 -56.71 61.69 22.88
C GLN A 321 -57.01 63.18 23.22
N GLU A 322 -57.67 63.92 22.33
CA GLU A 322 -57.93 65.36 22.49
C GLU A 322 -59.41 65.72 22.86
N GLU A 323 -60.39 64.81 22.72
CA GLU A 323 -61.82 65.14 22.98
C GLU A 323 -62.24 65.07 24.46
N TYR A 324 -61.49 64.42 25.36
CA TYR A 324 -61.89 64.21 26.77
C TYR A 324 -61.41 65.32 27.74
N GLU A 325 -60.36 66.09 27.41
CA GLU A 325 -59.86 67.19 28.27
C GLU A 325 -60.71 68.47 28.16
N ALA A 326 -61.50 68.63 27.08
CA ALA A 326 -62.29 69.82 26.80
C ALA A 326 -63.58 69.94 27.64
N GLU A 327 -64.11 68.86 28.22
CA GLU A 327 -65.43 68.88 28.87
C GLU A 327 -65.37 69.28 30.36
N GLN A 328 -64.28 68.98 31.10
CA GLN A 328 -64.15 69.36 32.51
C GLN A 328 -63.98 70.87 32.75
N GLN A 329 -63.41 71.62 31.80
CA GLN A 329 -63.20 73.06 31.96
C GLN A 329 -64.49 73.89 31.82
N ARG A 330 -65.58 73.32 31.29
CA ARG A 330 -66.83 74.05 31.05
C ARG A 330 -67.60 74.38 32.35
N LEU A 331 -67.47 73.57 33.41
CA LEU A 331 -68.17 73.77 34.70
C LEU A 331 -67.53 74.83 35.61
N GLN A 332 -66.21 75.02 35.54
CA GLN A 332 -65.49 75.94 36.43
C GLN A 332 -65.79 77.43 36.11
N ARG A 333 -66.12 77.72 34.85
CA ARG A 333 -66.43 79.07 34.38
C ARG A 333 -67.70 79.68 34.98
N GLN A 334 -68.66 78.86 35.41
CA GLN A 334 -69.90 79.34 36.05
C GLN A 334 -69.71 79.78 37.52
N TRP A 335 -68.60 79.41 38.18
CA TRP A 335 -68.36 79.73 39.59
C TRP A 335 -67.65 81.08 39.79
N GLU A 336 -66.73 81.47 38.91
CA GLU A 336 -66.01 82.75 39.01
C GLU A 336 -66.89 83.96 38.63
N GLU A 337 -67.94 83.74 37.82
CA GLU A 337 -69.02 84.71 37.53
C GLU A 337 -69.73 85.24 38.80
N ALA A 338 -69.61 84.57 39.96
CA ALA A 338 -70.19 85.05 41.23
C ALA A 338 -69.30 86.06 41.98
N GLN A 339 -67.97 86.02 41.84
CA GLN A 339 -67.08 86.98 42.50
C GLN A 339 -66.97 88.32 41.75
N GLN A 340 -67.40 88.30 40.48
CA GLN A 340 -67.51 89.43 39.57
C GLN A 340 -68.22 90.66 40.16
N GLN A 341 -69.17 90.48 41.10
CA GLN A 341 -70.02 91.60 41.50
C GLN A 341 -69.55 92.41 42.70
N GLN A 342 -68.59 91.92 43.49
CA GLN A 342 -68.24 92.60 44.75
C GLN A 342 -67.00 93.50 44.65
N GLN A 343 -66.06 93.24 43.73
CA GLN A 343 -64.97 94.19 43.45
C GLN A 343 -65.41 95.37 42.56
N LEU A 344 -66.65 95.30 42.07
CA LEU A 344 -67.42 96.31 41.35
C LEU A 344 -67.60 97.64 42.12
N GLN A 345 -67.01 97.80 43.30
CA GLN A 345 -66.98 99.09 44.01
C GLN A 345 -65.57 99.54 44.40
N ALA A 346 -64.58 98.63 44.42
CA ALA A 346 -63.17 99.01 44.29
C ALA A 346 -62.86 99.58 42.87
N LEU A 347 -63.76 99.25 41.93
CA LEU A 347 -64.07 99.85 40.63
C LEU A 347 -63.65 101.30 40.37
N GLN A 348 -63.72 102.22 41.31
CA GLN A 348 -63.48 103.62 40.95
C GLN A 348 -61.99 103.96 40.78
N ALA A 349 -61.13 103.30 41.54
CA ALA A 349 -59.68 103.41 41.38
C ALA A 349 -59.12 102.53 40.24
N GLN A 350 -59.90 101.52 39.81
CA GLN A 350 -59.60 100.67 38.65
C GLN A 350 -59.79 101.42 37.31
N ARG A 351 -60.65 102.45 37.28
CA ARG A 351 -60.96 103.24 36.08
C ARG A 351 -59.83 104.17 35.62
N ASP A 352 -59.05 104.74 36.53
CA ASP A 352 -57.90 105.59 36.14
C ASP A 352 -56.73 104.75 35.60
N PHE A 353 -56.63 103.48 36.00
CA PHE A 353 -55.72 102.49 35.40
C PHE A 353 -56.19 102.05 34.00
N GLU A 354 -57.51 102.04 33.78
CA GLU A 354 -58.18 101.67 32.53
C GLU A 354 -57.93 102.68 31.39
N GLU A 355 -57.74 103.98 31.68
CA GLU A 355 -57.34 104.97 30.66
C GLU A 355 -55.88 104.77 30.19
N GLN A 356 -54.97 104.41 31.11
CA GLN A 356 -53.56 104.16 30.79
C GLN A 356 -53.37 102.84 30.01
N GLN A 357 -54.20 101.84 30.28
CA GLN A 357 -54.15 100.54 29.60
C GLN A 357 -54.78 100.58 28.20
N ARG A 358 -55.77 101.45 27.96
CA ARG A 358 -56.39 101.66 26.64
C ARG A 358 -55.41 102.18 25.59
N LEU A 359 -54.57 103.16 25.95
CA LEU A 359 -53.53 103.72 25.07
C LEU A 359 -52.44 102.68 24.72
N GLN A 360 -52.11 101.76 25.63
CA GLN A 360 -51.16 100.68 25.41
C GLN A 360 -51.75 99.53 24.57
N ALA A 361 -53.04 99.21 24.76
CA ALA A 361 -53.73 98.16 24.01
C ALA A 361 -53.95 98.53 22.54
N GLU A 362 -54.16 99.82 22.23
CA GLU A 362 -54.29 100.29 20.86
C GLU A 362 -52.95 100.22 20.09
N GLN A 363 -51.82 100.53 20.75
CA GLN A 363 -50.48 100.33 20.20
C GLN A 363 -50.10 98.85 20.04
N ALA A 364 -50.45 98.00 21.01
CA ALA A 364 -50.11 96.57 20.98
C ALA A 364 -50.90 95.80 19.90
N ARG A 365 -52.17 96.17 19.66
CA ARG A 365 -52.99 95.54 18.62
C ARG A 365 -52.46 95.84 17.22
N LEU A 366 -52.04 97.08 16.95
CA LEU A 366 -51.40 97.45 15.68
C LEU A 366 -50.05 96.75 15.49
N ALA A 367 -49.27 96.55 16.56
CA ALA A 367 -48.02 95.81 16.51
C ALA A 367 -48.24 94.30 16.26
N GLN A 368 -49.27 93.70 16.84
CA GLN A 368 -49.59 92.28 16.66
C GLN A 368 -50.09 91.97 15.24
N GLU A 369 -50.84 92.90 14.62
CA GLU A 369 -51.30 92.77 13.23
C GLU A 369 -50.13 92.90 12.23
N GLN A 370 -49.14 93.76 12.50
CA GLN A 370 -47.90 93.84 11.71
C GLN A 370 -47.03 92.59 11.86
N LEU A 371 -46.86 92.08 13.08
CA LEU A 371 -46.03 90.90 13.36
C LEU A 371 -46.60 89.62 12.72
N MET A 372 -47.93 89.46 12.70
CA MET A 372 -48.61 88.35 12.02
C MET A 372 -48.40 88.37 10.49
N ARG A 373 -48.32 89.57 9.90
CA ARG A 373 -48.06 89.73 8.46
C ARG A 373 -46.60 89.41 8.11
N GLU A 374 -45.67 89.78 8.97
CA GLU A 374 -44.24 89.44 8.85
C GLU A 374 -43.97 87.94 9.05
N GLN A 375 -44.66 87.30 10.01
CA GLN A 375 -44.52 85.85 10.24
C GLN A 375 -45.02 85.01 9.06
N TYR A 376 -46.11 85.43 8.39
CA TYR A 376 -46.62 84.71 7.21
C TYR A 376 -45.68 84.85 6.00
N GLN A 377 -45.01 86.00 5.83
CA GLN A 377 -43.99 86.20 4.81
C GLN A 377 -42.72 85.36 5.07
N GLN A 378 -42.24 85.30 6.31
CA GLN A 378 -41.06 84.49 6.68
C GLN A 378 -41.31 82.98 6.51
N HIS A 379 -42.50 82.49 6.86
CA HIS A 379 -42.80 81.07 6.74
C HIS A 379 -42.88 80.61 5.27
N THR A 380 -43.35 81.49 4.38
CA THR A 380 -43.43 81.20 2.94
C THR A 380 -42.06 81.24 2.26
N GLN A 381 -41.17 82.17 2.65
CA GLN A 381 -39.78 82.21 2.17
C GLN A 381 -38.93 81.04 2.68
N GLY A 382 -39.11 80.63 3.95
CA GLY A 382 -38.36 79.51 4.53
C GLY A 382 -38.63 78.18 3.83
N ARG A 383 -39.89 77.91 3.47
CA ARG A 383 -40.28 76.67 2.77
C ARG A 383 -39.76 76.62 1.33
N LEU A 384 -39.63 77.77 0.67
CA LEU A 384 -39.08 77.89 -0.68
C LEU A 384 -37.56 77.67 -0.69
N ALA A 385 -36.86 78.23 0.31
CA ALA A 385 -35.42 78.03 0.49
C ALA A 385 -35.07 76.57 0.88
N GLU A 386 -35.94 75.90 1.63
CA GLU A 386 -35.76 74.49 2.03
C GLU A 386 -35.92 73.55 0.83
N LEU A 387 -36.94 73.79 -0.02
CA LEU A 387 -37.13 73.06 -1.28
C LEU A 387 -35.99 73.30 -2.30
N GLU A 388 -35.44 74.51 -2.38
CA GLU A 388 -34.25 74.77 -3.20
C GLU A 388 -33.02 74.01 -2.68
N ARG A 389 -32.86 73.90 -1.36
CA ARG A 389 -31.76 73.15 -0.74
C ARG A 389 -31.87 71.64 -0.96
N GLU A 390 -33.09 71.10 -0.92
CA GLU A 390 -33.36 69.70 -1.27
C GLU A 390 -33.10 69.43 -2.75
N ASN A 391 -33.47 70.35 -3.64
CA ASN A 391 -33.20 70.21 -5.08
C ASN A 391 -31.69 70.21 -5.39
N LEU A 392 -30.92 71.08 -4.70
CA LEU A 392 -29.47 71.12 -4.82
C LEU A 392 -28.80 69.85 -4.28
N ASN A 393 -29.27 69.32 -3.15
CA ASN A 393 -28.76 68.05 -2.61
C ASN A 393 -29.07 66.87 -3.54
N ALA A 394 -30.27 66.81 -4.11
CA ALA A 394 -30.65 65.76 -5.07
C ALA A 394 -29.78 65.82 -6.33
N ARG A 395 -29.45 67.02 -6.83
CA ARG A 395 -28.52 67.19 -7.97
C ARG A 395 -27.09 66.78 -7.63
N ALA A 396 -26.59 67.15 -6.46
CA ALA A 396 -25.24 66.75 -6.02
C ALA A 396 -25.13 65.22 -5.82
N GLN A 397 -26.22 64.57 -5.39
CA GLN A 397 -26.31 63.13 -5.27
C GLN A 397 -26.31 62.46 -6.65
N TYR A 398 -27.09 63.00 -7.60
CA TYR A 398 -27.13 62.52 -8.98
C TYR A 398 -25.77 62.66 -9.70
N GLU A 399 -25.03 63.75 -9.48
CA GLU A 399 -23.67 63.91 -10.01
C GLU A 399 -22.67 62.90 -9.42
N ARG A 400 -22.79 62.58 -8.13
CA ARG A 400 -21.97 61.52 -7.50
C ARG A 400 -22.29 60.14 -8.07
N ASP A 401 -23.57 59.84 -8.27
CA ASP A 401 -24.00 58.57 -8.81
C ASP A 401 -23.56 58.41 -10.28
N GLN A 402 -23.61 59.50 -11.06
CA GLN A 402 -23.02 59.57 -12.41
C GLN A 402 -21.51 59.30 -12.42
N LEU A 403 -20.76 59.90 -11.48
CA LEU A 403 -19.31 59.71 -11.38
C LEU A 403 -18.96 58.27 -10.98
N MET A 404 -19.75 57.67 -10.09
CA MET A 404 -19.61 56.28 -9.66
C MET A 404 -19.90 55.31 -10.82
N LEU A 405 -20.95 55.57 -11.62
CA LEU A 405 -21.26 54.80 -12.83
C LEU A 405 -20.11 54.86 -13.86
N GLN A 406 -19.51 56.03 -14.08
CA GLN A 406 -18.34 56.15 -14.96
C GLN A 406 -17.12 55.35 -14.47
N GLN A 407 -16.90 55.31 -13.15
CA GLN A 407 -15.82 54.49 -12.58
C GLN A 407 -16.08 52.99 -12.76
N TYR A 408 -17.32 52.54 -12.62
CA TYR A 408 -17.68 51.15 -12.92
C TYR A 408 -17.52 50.81 -14.40
N ASP A 409 -17.90 51.72 -15.29
CA ASP A 409 -17.78 51.52 -16.75
C ASP A 409 -16.30 51.45 -17.19
N GLN A 410 -15.43 52.28 -16.61
CA GLN A 410 -13.98 52.18 -16.82
C GLN A 410 -13.40 50.87 -16.29
N ARG A 411 -13.86 50.41 -15.12
CA ARG A 411 -13.39 49.17 -14.51
C ARG A 411 -13.88 47.94 -15.28
N MET A 412 -15.10 47.98 -15.81
CA MET A 412 -15.64 46.95 -16.70
C MET A 412 -14.82 46.86 -17.99
N LYS A 413 -14.51 48.00 -18.64
CA LYS A 413 -13.63 48.01 -19.82
C LYS A 413 -12.22 47.51 -19.54
N ALA A 414 -11.65 47.82 -18.38
CA ALA A 414 -10.35 47.29 -17.98
C ALA A 414 -10.39 45.77 -17.80
N LEU A 415 -11.45 45.26 -17.15
CA LEU A 415 -11.67 43.82 -16.98
C LEU A 415 -11.95 43.10 -18.31
N GLU A 416 -12.70 43.71 -19.23
CA GLU A 416 -12.88 43.18 -20.59
C GLU A 416 -11.55 43.13 -21.36
N GLY A 417 -10.68 44.13 -21.17
CA GLY A 417 -9.33 44.15 -21.71
C GLY A 417 -8.46 43.02 -21.15
N GLU A 418 -8.47 42.81 -19.83
CA GLU A 418 -7.75 41.72 -19.17
C GLU A 418 -8.29 40.34 -19.59
N ILE A 419 -9.60 40.19 -19.75
CA ILE A 419 -10.22 38.95 -20.25
C ILE A 419 -9.78 38.68 -21.68
N ASN A 420 -9.76 39.69 -22.56
CA ASN A 420 -9.30 39.51 -23.94
C ASN A 420 -7.81 39.17 -24.02
N GLN A 421 -6.98 39.78 -23.17
CA GLN A 421 -5.55 39.47 -23.10
C GLN A 421 -5.30 38.06 -22.54
N MET A 422 -6.10 37.63 -21.56
CA MET A 422 -6.07 36.27 -21.04
C MET A 422 -6.53 35.25 -22.09
N ASN A 423 -7.54 35.59 -22.90
CA ASN A 423 -8.02 34.74 -23.99
C ASN A 423 -6.96 34.57 -25.10
N GLN A 424 -6.21 35.63 -25.43
CA GLN A 424 -5.09 35.55 -26.38
C GLN A 424 -3.93 34.69 -25.84
N ASN A 425 -3.60 34.81 -24.54
CA ASN A 425 -2.61 33.95 -23.90
C ASN A 425 -3.08 32.48 -23.86
N PHE A 426 -4.36 32.24 -23.64
CA PHE A 426 -4.94 30.90 -23.66
C PHE A 426 -4.91 30.29 -25.07
N GLN A 427 -5.17 31.07 -26.12
CA GLN A 427 -5.02 30.64 -27.51
C GLN A 427 -3.57 30.31 -27.88
N GLN A 428 -2.59 31.08 -27.42
CA GLN A 428 -1.17 30.76 -27.63
C GLN A 428 -0.74 29.49 -26.88
N GLN A 429 -1.21 29.28 -25.64
CA GLN A 429 -0.96 28.05 -24.90
C GLN A 429 -1.62 26.83 -25.54
N MET A 430 -2.84 26.98 -26.08
CA MET A 430 -3.50 25.90 -26.81
C MET A 430 -2.76 25.55 -28.10
N GLY A 431 -2.29 26.55 -28.88
CA GLY A 431 -1.44 26.30 -30.05
C GLY A 431 -0.14 25.56 -29.72
N SER A 432 0.54 25.96 -28.64
CA SER A 432 1.76 25.26 -28.17
C SER A 432 1.47 23.83 -27.69
N ARG A 433 0.30 23.58 -27.10
CA ARG A 433 -0.12 22.23 -26.69
C ARG A 433 -0.51 21.38 -27.89
N ASP A 434 -1.16 21.94 -28.90
CA ASP A 434 -1.49 21.25 -30.14
C ASP A 434 -0.22 20.88 -30.94
N ASP A 435 0.79 21.74 -30.94
CA ASP A 435 2.11 21.43 -31.52
C ASP A 435 2.84 20.34 -30.74
N GLN A 436 2.75 20.33 -29.40
CA GLN A 436 3.26 19.23 -28.57
C GLN A 436 2.50 17.92 -28.80
N ILE A 437 1.17 17.97 -28.95
CA ILE A 437 0.34 16.81 -29.25
C ILE A 437 0.70 16.26 -30.63
N ARG A 438 0.92 17.12 -31.63
CA ARG A 438 1.42 16.70 -32.96
C ARG A 438 2.80 16.06 -32.88
N ALA A 439 3.74 16.65 -32.15
CA ALA A 439 5.07 16.08 -31.95
C ALA A 439 5.01 14.70 -31.26
N LEU A 440 4.14 14.55 -30.26
CA LEU A 440 3.90 13.27 -29.58
C LEU A 440 3.21 12.25 -30.48
N GLN A 441 2.27 12.66 -31.33
CA GLN A 441 1.64 11.80 -32.33
C GLN A 441 2.63 11.35 -33.41
N GLU A 442 3.53 12.22 -33.85
CA GLU A 442 4.64 11.87 -34.75
C GLU A 442 5.60 10.89 -34.09
N GLN A 443 5.96 11.11 -32.81
CA GLN A 443 6.76 10.15 -32.05
C GLN A 443 6.05 8.80 -31.90
N LEU A 444 4.75 8.78 -31.61
CA LEU A 444 3.95 7.55 -31.53
C LEU A 444 3.89 6.81 -32.86
N ASN A 445 3.72 7.52 -33.98
CA ASN A 445 3.76 6.94 -35.32
C ASN A 445 5.16 6.42 -35.67
N THR A 446 6.21 7.12 -35.22
CA THR A 446 7.60 6.66 -35.38
C THR A 446 7.85 5.41 -34.55
N TRP A 447 7.36 5.35 -33.31
CA TRP A 447 7.42 4.15 -32.46
C TRP A 447 6.62 3.00 -33.07
N ARG A 448 5.43 3.27 -33.61
CA ARG A 448 4.62 2.27 -34.32
C ARG A 448 5.35 1.72 -35.54
N SER A 449 5.98 2.59 -36.33
CA SER A 449 6.81 2.19 -37.47
C SER A 449 8.04 1.39 -37.02
N LYS A 450 8.68 1.77 -35.91
CA LYS A 450 9.78 1.00 -35.29
C LYS A 450 9.31 -0.38 -34.83
N TYR A 451 8.16 -0.49 -34.15
CA TYR A 451 7.57 -1.76 -33.75
C TYR A 451 7.16 -2.63 -34.95
N GLU A 452 6.65 -2.04 -36.02
CA GLU A 452 6.30 -2.75 -37.25
C GLU A 452 7.55 -3.20 -38.01
N SER A 453 8.62 -2.39 -38.02
CA SER A 453 9.92 -2.78 -38.55
C SER A 453 10.57 -3.89 -37.71
N LEU A 454 10.41 -3.84 -36.38
CA LEU A 454 10.91 -4.84 -35.45
C LEU A 454 10.11 -6.15 -35.59
N ALA A 455 8.79 -6.08 -35.78
CA ALA A 455 7.95 -7.25 -36.08
C ALA A 455 8.33 -7.87 -37.44
N LYS A 456 8.66 -7.05 -38.44
CA LYS A 456 9.24 -7.54 -39.71
C LYS A 456 10.61 -8.17 -39.51
N LEU A 457 11.46 -7.61 -38.65
CA LEU A 457 12.77 -8.15 -38.29
C LEU A 457 12.66 -9.48 -37.53
N TYR A 458 11.70 -9.62 -36.62
CA TYR A 458 11.39 -10.89 -35.96
C TYR A 458 10.81 -11.92 -36.94
N SER A 459 10.00 -11.49 -37.90
CA SER A 459 9.50 -12.36 -38.98
C SER A 459 10.63 -12.80 -39.91
N GLN A 460 11.54 -11.89 -40.28
CA GLN A 460 12.75 -12.18 -41.05
C GLN A 460 13.69 -13.09 -40.28
N LEU A 461 13.98 -12.81 -39.01
CA LEU A 461 14.85 -13.63 -38.17
C LEU A 461 14.25 -15.02 -37.95
N ARG A 462 12.92 -15.13 -37.82
CA ARG A 462 12.22 -16.43 -37.78
C ARG A 462 12.35 -17.16 -39.12
N HIS A 463 12.25 -16.45 -40.24
CA HIS A 463 12.44 -17.03 -41.56
C HIS A 463 13.89 -17.46 -41.81
N GLU A 464 14.86 -16.64 -41.42
CA GLU A 464 16.29 -16.95 -41.47
C GLU A 464 16.65 -18.08 -40.51
N HIS A 465 16.05 -18.15 -39.33
CA HIS A 465 16.25 -19.25 -38.39
C HIS A 465 15.65 -20.57 -38.94
N LEU A 466 14.48 -20.52 -39.58
CA LEU A 466 13.89 -21.67 -40.29
C LEU A 466 14.76 -22.10 -41.49
N GLN A 467 15.30 -21.14 -42.25
CA GLN A 467 16.23 -21.43 -43.34
C GLN A 467 17.57 -21.97 -42.81
N LEU A 468 18.09 -21.45 -41.69
CA LEU A 468 19.28 -21.95 -41.02
C LEU A 468 19.04 -23.35 -40.50
N LEU A 469 17.87 -23.66 -39.94
CA LEU A 469 17.47 -25.01 -39.53
C LEU A 469 17.38 -25.97 -40.73
N GLN A 470 16.85 -25.52 -41.88
CA GLN A 470 16.87 -26.31 -43.11
C GLN A 470 18.30 -26.52 -43.64
N LYS A 471 19.14 -25.48 -43.64
CA LYS A 471 20.55 -25.56 -44.02
C LYS A 471 21.35 -26.43 -43.04
N PHE A 472 21.08 -26.34 -41.75
CA PHE A 472 21.69 -27.15 -40.70
C PHE A 472 21.24 -28.60 -40.85
N LYS A 473 19.96 -28.86 -41.16
CA LYS A 473 19.48 -30.21 -41.49
C LYS A 473 20.12 -30.76 -42.77
N ALA A 474 20.33 -29.93 -43.80
CA ALA A 474 21.02 -30.31 -45.03
C ALA A 474 22.53 -30.54 -44.83
N VAL A 475 23.17 -29.73 -43.98
CA VAL A 475 24.58 -29.88 -43.59
C VAL A 475 24.74 -31.09 -42.66
N GLN A 476 23.80 -31.35 -41.76
CA GLN A 476 23.76 -32.55 -40.91
C GLN A 476 23.56 -33.81 -41.77
N LEU A 477 22.69 -33.77 -42.78
CA LEU A 477 22.53 -34.86 -43.74
C LEU A 477 23.79 -35.08 -44.60
N LYS A 478 24.46 -33.99 -45.03
CA LYS A 478 25.76 -34.07 -45.73
C LYS A 478 26.88 -34.54 -44.81
N ALA A 479 26.87 -34.16 -43.53
CA ALA A 479 27.84 -34.59 -42.54
C ALA A 479 27.64 -36.06 -42.18
N ASN A 480 26.39 -36.52 -42.04
CA ASN A 480 26.07 -37.93 -41.83
C ASN A 480 26.45 -38.78 -43.05
N SER A 481 26.20 -38.29 -44.27
CA SER A 481 26.62 -38.95 -45.53
C SER A 481 28.15 -38.94 -45.72
N ALA A 482 28.83 -37.86 -45.34
CA ALA A 482 30.29 -37.77 -45.35
C ALA A 482 30.92 -38.68 -44.27
N GLN A 483 30.28 -38.79 -43.11
CA GLN A 483 30.70 -39.70 -42.04
C GLN A 483 30.49 -41.17 -42.46
N GLU A 484 29.39 -41.50 -43.14
CA GLU A 484 29.16 -42.83 -43.74
C GLU A 484 30.19 -43.16 -44.83
N ALA A 485 30.59 -42.16 -45.64
CA ALA A 485 31.65 -42.33 -46.64
C ALA A 485 33.04 -42.47 -46.02
N ILE A 486 33.32 -41.78 -44.92
CA ILE A 486 34.55 -41.93 -44.14
C ILE A 486 34.59 -43.29 -43.43
N ASP A 487 33.49 -43.73 -42.83
CA ASP A 487 33.36 -45.05 -42.19
C ASP A 487 33.46 -46.18 -43.24
N GLY A 488 32.90 -45.98 -44.43
CA GLY A 488 33.06 -46.87 -45.58
C GLY A 488 34.50 -46.93 -46.09
N ARG A 489 35.20 -45.78 -46.16
CA ARG A 489 36.62 -45.70 -46.50
C ARG A 489 37.50 -46.36 -45.43
N ASP A 490 37.20 -46.17 -44.15
CA ASP A 490 37.94 -46.79 -43.04
C ASP A 490 37.67 -48.30 -42.96
N LYS A 491 36.46 -48.75 -43.31
CA LYS A 491 36.14 -50.17 -43.46
C LYS A 491 36.88 -50.79 -44.65
N LEU A 492 36.89 -50.13 -45.81
CA LEU A 492 37.69 -50.52 -46.97
C LEU A 492 39.19 -50.50 -46.67
N GLN A 493 39.68 -49.54 -45.87
CA GLN A 493 41.08 -49.45 -45.47
C GLN A 493 41.46 -50.55 -44.46
N ARG A 494 40.53 -50.94 -43.58
CA ARG A 494 40.70 -52.12 -42.72
C ARG A 494 40.69 -53.40 -43.56
N GLU A 495 39.75 -53.56 -44.49
CA GLU A 495 39.68 -54.69 -45.43
C GLU A 495 40.91 -54.77 -46.34
N LEU A 496 41.45 -53.65 -46.80
CA LEU A 496 42.73 -53.58 -47.54
C LEU A 496 43.91 -53.97 -46.67
N LYS A 497 43.91 -53.60 -45.38
CA LYS A 497 44.95 -54.03 -44.43
C LYS A 497 44.85 -55.52 -44.11
N THR A 498 43.65 -56.08 -43.95
CA THR A 498 43.46 -57.53 -43.80
C THR A 498 43.83 -58.27 -45.08
N LYS A 499 43.41 -57.80 -46.25
CA LYS A 499 43.80 -58.34 -47.56
C LYS A 499 45.31 -58.24 -47.80
N ASN A 500 45.97 -57.18 -47.35
CA ASN A 500 47.43 -57.05 -47.42
C ASN A 500 48.14 -57.98 -46.44
N LEU A 501 47.55 -58.29 -45.28
CA LEU A 501 48.04 -59.32 -44.37
C LEU A 501 47.87 -60.72 -44.95
N GLU A 502 46.71 -61.01 -45.56
CA GLU A 502 46.46 -62.26 -46.30
C GLU A 502 47.38 -62.38 -47.53
N LEU A 503 47.68 -61.28 -48.23
CA LEU A 503 48.67 -61.25 -49.31
C LEU A 503 50.09 -61.46 -48.78
N ALA A 504 50.44 -60.92 -47.61
CA ALA A 504 51.73 -61.17 -46.98
C ALA A 504 51.86 -62.63 -46.53
N ASP A 505 50.80 -63.25 -46.04
CA ASP A 505 50.79 -64.67 -45.68
C ASP A 505 50.77 -65.57 -46.93
N MET A 506 50.04 -65.22 -47.99
CA MET A 506 50.13 -65.88 -49.31
C MET A 506 51.51 -65.71 -49.95
N ILE A 507 52.20 -64.58 -49.74
CA ILE A 507 53.58 -64.38 -50.20
C ILE A 507 54.54 -65.25 -49.39
N ARG A 508 54.32 -65.41 -48.07
CA ARG A 508 55.12 -66.34 -47.24
C ARG A 508 54.87 -67.80 -47.59
N GLU A 509 53.64 -68.18 -47.94
CA GLU A 509 53.31 -69.51 -48.45
C GLU A 509 53.85 -69.74 -49.86
N ARG A 510 53.76 -68.74 -50.74
CA ARG A 510 54.41 -68.72 -52.06
C ARG A 510 55.93 -68.85 -51.93
N ASP A 511 56.56 -68.19 -50.96
CA ASP A 511 58.00 -68.24 -50.76
C ASP A 511 58.45 -69.55 -50.12
N ARG A 512 57.65 -70.17 -49.23
CA ARG A 512 57.85 -71.56 -48.81
C ARG A 512 57.71 -72.52 -50.00
N ALA A 513 56.67 -72.38 -50.82
CA ALA A 513 56.44 -73.19 -52.01
C ALA A 513 57.47 -72.94 -53.12
N LEU A 514 58.02 -71.72 -53.23
CA LEU A 514 59.12 -71.39 -54.14
C LEU A 514 60.41 -72.02 -53.67
N MET A 515 60.74 -72.00 -52.37
CA MET A 515 61.93 -72.72 -51.86
C MET A 515 61.80 -74.25 -52.01
N GLU A 516 60.57 -74.77 -51.96
CA GLU A 516 60.27 -76.19 -52.20
C GLU A 516 60.31 -76.56 -53.69
N LYS A 517 59.91 -75.63 -54.58
CA LYS A 517 60.05 -75.73 -56.04
C LYS A 517 61.49 -75.55 -56.51
N ASP A 518 62.26 -74.63 -55.92
CA ASP A 518 63.66 -74.35 -56.29
C ASP A 518 64.59 -75.51 -55.89
N ARG A 519 64.18 -76.30 -54.88
CA ARG A 519 64.79 -77.59 -54.54
C ARG A 519 64.51 -78.69 -55.58
N HIS A 520 63.54 -78.49 -56.47
CA HIS A 520 63.14 -79.44 -57.54
C HIS A 520 63.40 -78.95 -58.98
N THR A 521 63.67 -77.67 -59.25
CA THR A 521 63.91 -77.13 -60.61
C THR A 521 65.36 -76.72 -60.92
N GLY A 522 66.34 -77.51 -60.47
CA GLY A 522 67.76 -77.36 -60.84
C GLY A 522 68.12 -77.75 -62.29
N GLY A 523 67.17 -77.76 -63.24
CA GLY A 523 67.34 -78.36 -64.56
C GLY A 523 67.26 -77.46 -65.81
N HIS A 524 66.79 -76.20 -65.73
CA HIS A 524 66.48 -75.39 -66.93
C HIS A 524 67.26 -74.07 -67.02
N ARG A 525 68.57 -74.09 -66.74
CA ARG A 525 69.46 -72.93 -66.93
C ARG A 525 70.15 -72.92 -68.30
N GLU A 526 70.17 -74.03 -69.03
CA GLU A 526 70.84 -74.16 -70.34
C GLU A 526 69.96 -73.74 -71.53
N GLU A 527 68.63 -73.77 -71.43
CA GLU A 527 67.74 -73.39 -72.55
C GLU A 527 67.56 -71.87 -72.71
N ILE A 528 67.78 -71.09 -71.65
CA ILE A 528 67.69 -69.61 -71.67
C ILE A 528 68.91 -68.97 -72.34
N GLU A 529 70.09 -69.60 -72.29
CA GLU A 529 71.27 -69.10 -73.01
C GLU A 529 71.19 -69.32 -74.52
N LYS A 530 70.45 -70.35 -74.98
CA LYS A 530 70.25 -70.66 -76.40
C LYS A 530 69.36 -69.61 -77.08
N LEU A 531 68.25 -69.22 -76.43
CA LEU A 531 67.30 -68.21 -76.95
C LEU A 531 67.87 -66.77 -76.95
N LYS A 532 68.83 -66.46 -76.07
CA LYS A 532 69.52 -65.15 -76.04
C LYS A 532 70.57 -64.95 -77.15
N ARG A 533 70.94 -66.00 -77.89
CA ARG A 533 71.79 -65.89 -79.09
C ARG A 533 70.98 -65.66 -80.36
N GLU A 534 69.77 -66.22 -80.46
CA GLU A 534 68.89 -66.08 -81.63
C GLU A 534 68.28 -64.67 -81.75
N LEU A 535 68.00 -63.99 -80.63
CA LEU A 535 67.48 -62.61 -80.62
C LEU A 535 68.49 -61.57 -81.13
N ARG A 536 69.80 -61.80 -80.93
CA ARG A 536 70.86 -60.89 -81.44
C ARG A 536 71.05 -60.99 -82.95
N ALA A 537 70.79 -62.15 -83.55
CA ALA A 537 70.90 -62.36 -85.00
C ALA A 537 69.70 -61.84 -85.81
N ALA A 538 68.61 -61.44 -85.16
CA ALA A 538 67.42 -60.86 -85.78
C ALA A 538 67.47 -59.32 -85.85
N LEU A 539 68.12 -58.67 -84.89
CA LEU A 539 68.29 -57.22 -84.84
C LEU A 539 69.24 -56.69 -85.94
N GLU A 540 70.25 -57.47 -86.34
CA GLU A 540 71.18 -57.11 -87.43
C GLU A 540 70.56 -57.25 -88.84
N ARG A 541 69.42 -57.94 -88.96
CA ARG A 541 68.68 -58.13 -90.22
C ARG A 541 67.69 -56.99 -90.51
N ALA A 542 67.32 -56.21 -89.50
CA ALA A 542 66.42 -55.07 -89.64
C ALA A 542 67.16 -53.79 -90.11
N ASP A 543 68.42 -53.61 -89.71
CA ASP A 543 69.24 -52.43 -90.04
C ASP A 543 69.64 -52.35 -91.53
N ASN A 544 69.66 -53.49 -92.24
CA ASN A 544 69.97 -53.56 -93.67
C ASN A 544 68.77 -53.33 -94.62
N MET A 545 67.54 -53.19 -94.10
CA MET A 545 66.34 -52.87 -94.91
C MET A 545 66.04 -51.36 -94.99
N GLU A 546 66.75 -50.53 -94.23
CA GLU A 546 66.47 -49.08 -94.12
C GLU A 546 67.23 -48.22 -95.16
N ARG A 547 68.16 -48.80 -95.92
CA ARG A 547 68.99 -48.07 -96.93
C ARG A 547 68.55 -48.25 -98.40
N GLY A 548 67.29 -48.59 -98.65
CA GLY A 548 66.85 -49.06 -99.98
C GLY A 548 65.53 -48.51 -100.52
N LYS A 549 65.15 -47.25 -100.27
CA LYS A 549 63.96 -46.62 -100.91
C LYS A 549 64.16 -45.15 -101.32
N GLY A 550 65.22 -44.89 -102.08
CA GLY A 550 65.53 -43.58 -102.65
C GLY A 550 65.01 -43.32 -104.07
N SER A 551 64.24 -44.23 -104.68
CA SER A 551 63.84 -44.10 -106.10
C SER A 551 62.34 -43.95 -106.36
N GLU A 552 61.51 -43.78 -105.34
CA GLU A 552 60.05 -43.53 -105.49
C GLU A 552 59.69 -42.02 -105.44
N LEU A 553 60.66 -41.14 -105.14
CA LEU A 553 60.42 -39.70 -104.97
C LEU A 553 60.32 -38.93 -106.31
N SER A 554 60.84 -39.47 -107.42
CA SER A 554 60.81 -38.78 -108.72
C SER A 554 59.50 -38.99 -109.49
N ALA A 555 58.67 -39.96 -109.12
CA ALA A 555 57.36 -40.20 -109.73
C ALA A 555 56.22 -39.43 -109.02
N MET A 556 56.45 -38.98 -107.78
CA MET A 556 55.50 -38.20 -106.97
C MET A 556 55.41 -36.72 -107.42
N LEU A 557 56.52 -36.15 -107.92
CA LEU A 557 56.59 -34.76 -108.40
C LEU A 557 55.73 -34.49 -109.66
N SER A 558 55.52 -35.50 -110.51
CA SER A 558 54.66 -35.37 -111.69
C SER A 558 53.16 -35.46 -111.36
N ARG A 559 52.78 -36.00 -110.19
CA ARG A 559 51.39 -35.99 -109.69
C ARG A 559 51.04 -34.67 -109.00
N HIS A 560 51.98 -34.07 -108.27
CA HIS A 560 51.75 -32.78 -107.60
C HIS A 560 51.57 -31.59 -108.57
N ASN A 561 52.18 -31.61 -109.77
CA ASN A 561 51.95 -30.56 -110.77
C ASN A 561 50.52 -30.56 -111.36
N ARG A 562 49.77 -31.65 -111.21
CA ARG A 562 48.35 -31.74 -111.63
C ARG A 562 47.40 -31.33 -110.50
N GLU A 563 47.76 -31.63 -109.25
CA GLU A 563 47.05 -31.14 -108.05
C GLU A 563 47.18 -29.63 -107.87
N ILE A 564 48.28 -29.00 -108.31
CA ILE A 564 48.45 -27.54 -108.27
C ILE A 564 47.43 -26.82 -109.18
N ALA A 565 47.09 -27.38 -110.34
CA ALA A 565 46.10 -26.79 -111.26
C ALA A 565 44.66 -26.90 -110.70
N ASP A 566 44.33 -28.02 -110.06
CA ASP A 566 43.03 -28.21 -109.40
C ASP A 566 42.90 -27.36 -108.13
N LEU A 567 44.02 -27.08 -107.43
CA LEU A 567 44.06 -26.16 -106.28
C LEU A 567 43.93 -24.69 -106.69
N GLU A 568 44.39 -24.28 -107.87
CA GLU A 568 44.21 -22.91 -108.39
C GLU A 568 42.74 -22.60 -108.79
N GLU A 569 42.00 -23.58 -109.32
CA GLU A 569 40.55 -23.49 -109.59
C GLU A 569 39.75 -23.44 -108.27
N ALA A 570 40.14 -24.27 -107.28
CA ALA A 570 39.58 -24.25 -105.93
C ALA A 570 39.89 -22.93 -105.17
N LEU A 571 41.03 -22.30 -105.43
CA LEU A 571 41.40 -21.00 -104.85
C LEU A 571 40.52 -19.87 -105.42
N ARG A 572 40.21 -19.88 -106.72
CA ARG A 572 39.30 -18.88 -107.35
C ARG A 572 37.85 -19.02 -106.88
N SER A 573 37.40 -20.26 -106.64
CA SER A 573 36.11 -20.56 -106.00
C SER A 573 36.05 -20.04 -104.56
N LYS A 574 37.12 -20.25 -103.78
CA LYS A 574 37.26 -19.74 -102.41
C LYS A 574 37.39 -18.22 -102.33
N THR A 575 38.01 -17.55 -103.30
CA THR A 575 38.10 -16.08 -103.36
C THR A 575 36.74 -15.45 -103.64
N ARG A 576 35.91 -16.01 -104.53
CA ARG A 576 34.53 -15.53 -104.72
C ARG A 576 33.62 -15.77 -103.50
N ALA A 577 33.84 -16.88 -102.78
CA ALA A 577 33.16 -17.13 -101.51
C ALA A 577 33.65 -16.23 -100.36
N LEU A 578 34.88 -15.70 -100.44
CA LEU A 578 35.45 -14.73 -99.50
C LEU A 578 34.93 -13.31 -99.74
N ASP A 579 34.69 -12.90 -101.00
CA ASP A 579 34.09 -11.60 -101.32
C ASP A 579 32.61 -11.53 -100.88
N ASP A 580 31.83 -12.62 -101.02
CA ASP A 580 30.47 -12.73 -100.47
C ASP A 580 30.44 -12.78 -98.93
N PHE A 581 31.49 -13.30 -98.29
CA PHE A 581 31.66 -13.27 -96.83
C PHE A 581 32.10 -11.87 -96.33
N GLN A 582 32.89 -11.12 -97.12
CA GLN A 582 33.30 -9.76 -96.78
C GLN A 582 32.16 -8.74 -96.88
N MET A 583 31.18 -8.92 -97.77
CA MET A 583 29.98 -8.06 -97.77
C MET A 583 29.07 -8.32 -96.56
N LYS A 584 28.97 -9.57 -96.07
CA LYS A 584 28.20 -9.88 -94.84
C LYS A 584 28.88 -9.44 -93.53
N TYR A 585 30.20 -9.25 -93.53
CA TYR A 585 30.91 -8.71 -92.36
C TYR A 585 30.85 -7.18 -92.24
N ARG A 586 30.61 -6.45 -93.33
CA ARG A 586 30.50 -4.98 -93.29
C ARG A 586 29.18 -4.46 -92.68
N GLU A 587 28.11 -5.25 -92.68
CA GLU A 587 26.88 -4.94 -91.93
C GLU A 587 26.93 -5.47 -90.48
N GLY A 588 27.68 -6.54 -90.21
CA GLY A 588 27.85 -7.09 -88.86
C GLY A 588 28.81 -6.30 -87.96
N ASP A 589 29.77 -5.57 -88.53
CA ASP A 589 30.75 -4.79 -87.77
C ASP A 589 30.14 -3.53 -87.12
N SER A 590 29.13 -2.91 -87.75
CA SER A 590 28.47 -1.74 -87.12
C SER A 590 27.56 -2.13 -85.95
N ASP A 591 26.95 -3.32 -85.98
CA ASP A 591 26.13 -3.82 -84.88
C ASP A 591 26.97 -4.42 -83.75
N LEU A 592 28.11 -5.06 -84.06
CA LEU A 592 29.06 -5.50 -83.03
C LEU A 592 29.79 -4.34 -82.37
N GLU A 593 30.26 -3.32 -83.11
CA GLU A 593 30.89 -2.13 -82.52
C GLU A 593 29.88 -1.27 -81.74
N ARG A 594 28.61 -1.28 -82.12
CA ARG A 594 27.55 -0.62 -81.37
C ARG A 594 27.19 -1.40 -80.11
N GLN A 595 27.14 -2.72 -80.17
CA GLN A 595 26.99 -3.56 -78.97
C GLN A 595 28.21 -3.50 -78.06
N LEU A 596 29.43 -3.35 -78.59
CA LEU A 596 30.65 -3.17 -77.80
C LEU A 596 30.66 -1.80 -77.12
N ARG A 597 30.30 -0.71 -77.82
CA ARG A 597 30.13 0.61 -77.20
C ARG A 597 29.00 0.66 -76.20
N ASP A 598 27.84 0.07 -76.49
CA ASP A 598 26.72 -0.01 -75.54
C ASP A 598 27.10 -0.89 -74.33
N LYS A 599 27.91 -1.94 -74.51
CA LYS A 599 28.42 -2.78 -73.41
C LYS A 599 29.56 -2.12 -72.64
N GLU A 600 30.40 -1.32 -73.28
CA GLU A 600 31.47 -0.54 -72.64
C GLU A 600 30.88 0.64 -71.87
N GLU A 601 29.90 1.36 -72.42
CA GLU A 601 29.11 2.38 -71.71
C GLU A 601 28.28 1.75 -70.59
N GLU A 602 27.65 0.58 -70.79
CA GLU A 602 27.01 -0.16 -69.70
C GLU A 602 28.03 -0.57 -68.64
N LEU A 603 29.22 -1.06 -69.00
CA LEU A 603 30.26 -1.45 -68.03
C LEU A 603 30.86 -0.25 -67.31
N GLU A 604 30.94 0.92 -67.95
CA GLU A 604 31.45 2.16 -67.37
C GLU A 604 30.39 2.80 -66.47
N ILE A 605 29.11 2.75 -66.84
CA ILE A 605 27.97 3.08 -65.96
C ILE A 605 27.87 2.09 -64.80
N PHE A 606 28.12 0.80 -65.04
CA PHE A 606 28.11 -0.23 -64.00
C PHE A 606 29.32 -0.10 -63.07
N ARG A 607 30.49 0.30 -63.57
CA ARG A 607 31.65 0.65 -62.74
C ARG A 607 31.42 1.93 -61.97
N ALA A 608 30.90 2.99 -62.59
CA ALA A 608 30.54 4.22 -61.90
C ALA A 608 29.46 3.98 -60.85
N GLY A 609 28.45 3.15 -61.14
CA GLY A 609 27.43 2.71 -60.19
C GLY A 609 27.98 1.79 -59.09
N MET A 610 28.94 0.93 -59.40
CA MET A 610 29.63 0.08 -58.43
C MET A 610 30.57 0.88 -57.52
N ASP A 611 31.27 1.88 -58.05
CA ASP A 611 32.14 2.77 -57.32
C ASP A 611 31.32 3.76 -56.47
N GLN A 612 30.19 4.26 -57.00
CA GLN A 612 29.21 5.05 -56.24
C GLN A 612 28.62 4.21 -55.09
N THR A 613 28.22 2.96 -55.35
CA THR A 613 27.70 2.07 -54.30
C THR A 613 28.80 1.63 -53.33
N LEU A 614 30.05 1.49 -53.75
CA LEU A 614 31.18 1.22 -52.84
C LEU A 614 31.49 2.43 -51.96
N LEU A 615 31.40 3.66 -52.48
CA LEU A 615 31.53 4.89 -51.70
C LEU A 615 30.37 5.04 -50.71
N GLU A 616 29.13 4.83 -51.14
CA GLU A 616 27.95 4.83 -50.27
C GLU A 616 28.02 3.71 -49.22
N LEU A 617 28.55 2.53 -49.56
CA LEU A 617 28.72 1.41 -48.63
C LEU A 617 29.88 1.64 -47.66
N ASN A 618 30.91 2.39 -48.05
CA ASN A 618 31.99 2.83 -47.16
C ASN A 618 31.52 3.96 -46.22
N GLU A 619 30.75 4.94 -46.71
CA GLU A 619 30.09 5.94 -45.87
C GLU A 619 29.07 5.29 -44.92
N LEU A 620 28.28 4.33 -45.39
CA LEU A 620 27.37 3.55 -44.54
C LEU A 620 28.12 2.70 -43.52
N LYS A 621 29.29 2.12 -43.86
CA LYS A 621 30.14 1.42 -42.89
C LYS A 621 30.76 2.35 -41.87
N LEU A 622 31.23 3.53 -42.28
CA LEU A 622 31.79 4.53 -41.37
C LEU A 622 30.70 5.10 -40.45
N ASN A 623 29.51 5.37 -41.00
CA ASN A 623 28.35 5.79 -40.22
C ASN A 623 27.83 4.66 -39.33
N ALA A 624 27.83 3.40 -39.77
CA ALA A 624 27.47 2.26 -38.95
C ALA A 624 28.46 2.03 -37.80
N ASN A 625 29.77 2.13 -38.05
CA ASN A 625 30.79 2.04 -37.00
C ASN A 625 30.71 3.23 -36.02
N ALA A 626 30.38 4.43 -36.51
CA ALA A 626 30.15 5.60 -35.65
C ALA A 626 28.86 5.43 -34.82
N ASN A 627 27.79 4.89 -35.42
CA ASN A 627 26.55 4.58 -34.73
C ASN A 627 26.75 3.46 -33.70
N ASP A 628 27.51 2.40 -34.01
CA ASP A 628 27.82 1.31 -33.09
C ASP A 628 28.64 1.82 -31.90
N ASN A 629 29.67 2.65 -32.12
CA ASN A 629 30.42 3.25 -31.01
C ASN A 629 29.55 4.17 -30.13
N VAL A 630 28.58 4.87 -30.72
CA VAL A 630 27.62 5.69 -29.97
C VAL A 630 26.59 4.80 -29.25
N LEU A 631 26.14 3.71 -29.88
CA LEU A 631 25.20 2.75 -29.29
C LEU A 631 25.84 2.01 -28.12
N ASP A 632 27.07 1.54 -28.27
CA ASP A 632 27.85 0.89 -27.23
C ASP A 632 28.11 1.85 -26.07
N GLY A 633 28.48 3.11 -26.35
CA GLY A 633 28.60 4.14 -25.32
C GLY A 633 27.26 4.40 -24.60
N HIS A 634 26.14 4.38 -25.32
CA HIS A 634 24.82 4.56 -24.72
C HIS A 634 24.40 3.33 -23.89
N LEU A 635 24.72 2.12 -24.35
CA LEU A 635 24.46 0.87 -23.64
C LEU A 635 25.29 0.78 -22.37
N ASP A 636 26.57 1.14 -22.41
CA ASP A 636 27.44 1.22 -21.23
C ASP A 636 26.91 2.23 -20.22
N THR A 637 26.45 3.40 -20.68
CA THR A 637 25.84 4.42 -19.82
C THR A 637 24.56 3.87 -19.17
N LEU A 638 23.73 3.15 -19.92
CA LEU A 638 22.47 2.58 -19.42
C LEU A 638 22.71 1.44 -18.42
N ILE A 639 23.71 0.59 -18.66
CA ILE A 639 24.15 -0.45 -17.72
C ILE A 639 24.68 0.20 -16.44
N GLN A 640 25.52 1.23 -16.55
CA GLN A 640 26.08 1.93 -15.40
C GLN A 640 25.00 2.62 -14.56
N ASP A 641 24.03 3.27 -15.20
CA ASP A 641 22.86 3.87 -14.53
C ASP A 641 21.98 2.81 -13.85
N SER A 642 21.80 1.65 -14.48
CA SER A 642 21.07 0.52 -13.90
C SER A 642 21.78 -0.03 -12.65
N LEU A 643 23.11 -0.22 -12.73
CA LEU A 643 23.93 -0.68 -11.62
C LEU A 643 23.92 0.32 -10.46
N GLN A 644 23.97 1.62 -10.76
CA GLN A 644 23.88 2.65 -9.73
C GLN A 644 22.55 2.59 -8.98
N LYS A 645 21.42 2.49 -9.70
CA LYS A 645 20.10 2.34 -9.08
C LYS A 645 19.98 1.09 -8.22
N ILE A 646 20.56 -0.03 -8.66
CA ILE A 646 20.55 -1.28 -7.89
C ILE A 646 21.39 -1.14 -6.62
N ASN A 647 22.56 -0.50 -6.71
CA ASN A 647 23.39 -0.20 -5.54
C ASN A 647 22.65 0.72 -4.55
N ASP A 648 21.91 1.72 -5.04
CA ASP A 648 21.10 2.61 -4.19
C ASP A 648 19.97 1.83 -3.47
N ILE A 649 19.35 0.85 -4.15
CA ILE A 649 18.34 -0.04 -3.53
C ILE A 649 18.99 -0.91 -2.44
N ILE A 650 20.14 -1.53 -2.72
CA ILE A 650 20.85 -2.36 -1.75
C ILE A 650 21.27 -1.51 -0.53
N ASP A 651 21.77 -0.30 -0.75
CA ASP A 651 22.13 0.63 0.32
C ASP A 651 20.92 1.05 1.16
N SER A 652 19.77 1.27 0.54
CA SER A 652 18.50 1.54 1.24
C SER A 652 18.08 0.35 2.12
N VAL A 653 18.21 -0.87 1.61
CA VAL A 653 17.92 -2.10 2.37
C VAL A 653 18.90 -2.29 3.53
N LEU A 654 20.20 -2.05 3.31
CA LEU A 654 21.23 -2.07 4.36
C LEU A 654 20.93 -1.01 5.44
N GLN A 655 20.51 0.18 5.03
CA GLN A 655 20.13 1.27 5.94
C GLN A 655 18.87 0.91 6.75
N SER A 656 17.89 0.26 6.14
CA SER A 656 16.72 -0.29 6.84
C SER A 656 17.13 -1.36 7.86
N GLY A 657 18.07 -2.24 7.49
CA GLY A 657 18.68 -3.22 8.40
C GLY A 657 19.39 -2.56 9.58
N VAL A 658 20.14 -1.49 9.34
CA VAL A 658 20.78 -0.67 10.40
C VAL A 658 19.73 -0.10 11.34
N GLN A 659 18.71 0.58 10.82
CA GLN A 659 17.68 1.21 11.64
C GLN A 659 16.92 0.18 12.49
N ARG A 660 16.59 -0.97 11.92
CA ARG A 660 15.91 -2.07 12.64
C ARG A 660 16.73 -2.58 13.84
N VAL A 661 18.04 -2.75 13.66
CA VAL A 661 18.92 -3.20 14.77
C VAL A 661 19.14 -2.07 15.78
N ASP A 662 19.22 -0.82 15.34
CA ASP A 662 19.39 0.35 16.20
C ASP A 662 18.15 0.62 17.07
N ASP A 663 16.94 0.49 16.52
CA ASP A 663 15.68 0.58 17.26
C ASP A 663 15.61 -0.50 18.35
N ALA A 664 15.99 -1.74 18.01
CA ALA A 664 16.04 -2.83 18.99
C ALA A 664 17.14 -2.65 20.04
N LEU A 665 18.24 -1.97 19.70
CA LEU A 665 19.28 -1.60 20.65
C LEU A 665 18.79 -0.54 21.63
N TYR A 666 18.03 0.45 21.17
CA TYR A 666 17.36 1.41 22.04
C TYR A 666 16.35 0.73 22.98
N GLU A 667 15.58 -0.23 22.46
CA GLU A 667 14.70 -1.06 23.27
C GLU A 667 15.46 -1.92 24.28
N LEU A 668 16.67 -2.40 23.96
CA LEU A 668 17.53 -3.13 24.88
C LEU A 668 17.92 -2.26 26.09
N ASP A 669 18.15 -0.97 25.88
CA ASP A 669 18.58 -0.01 26.90
C ASP A 669 17.43 0.55 27.74
N SER A 670 16.21 0.54 27.21
CA SER A 670 15.06 1.15 27.88
C SER A 670 14.65 0.40 29.16
N PRO A 671 14.65 1.02 30.34
CA PRO A 671 14.21 0.36 31.58
C PRO A 671 12.71 0.05 31.60
N MET A 672 11.92 0.66 30.71
CA MET A 672 10.47 0.41 30.60
C MET A 672 10.14 -0.85 29.79
N GLN A 673 11.09 -1.39 29.03
CA GLN A 673 10.89 -2.57 28.19
C GLN A 673 11.54 -3.78 28.86
N ALA A 674 10.76 -4.81 29.19
CA ALA A 674 11.26 -5.97 29.94
C ALA A 674 11.85 -7.08 29.03
N GLY A 675 11.79 -6.91 27.70
CA GLY A 675 12.18 -7.95 26.74
C GLY A 675 11.22 -9.15 26.75
N ASN A 676 11.62 -10.25 26.11
CA ASN A 676 10.80 -11.47 26.08
C ASN A 676 10.84 -12.20 27.42
N GLN A 677 9.79 -12.03 28.22
CA GLN A 677 9.60 -12.64 29.53
C GLN A 677 9.44 -14.17 29.51
N ASN A 678 9.34 -14.78 28.33
CA ASN A 678 9.31 -16.25 28.15
C ASN A 678 10.67 -16.82 27.70
N ALA A 679 11.68 -15.97 27.47
CA ALA A 679 12.99 -16.44 27.00
C ALA A 679 13.73 -17.22 28.09
N THR A 680 14.19 -18.43 27.77
CA THR A 680 15.04 -19.27 28.65
C THR A 680 16.50 -19.27 28.16
N GLY A 681 17.46 -19.64 29.01
CA GLY A 681 18.88 -19.75 28.62
C GLY A 681 19.08 -20.56 27.33
N PRO A 682 18.57 -21.80 27.24
CA PRO A 682 18.65 -22.63 26.02
C PRO A 682 17.99 -21.97 24.81
N PHE A 683 16.88 -21.26 25.01
CA PHE A 683 16.19 -20.56 23.92
C PHE A 683 17.03 -19.39 23.39
N VAL A 684 17.60 -18.56 24.27
CA VAL A 684 18.51 -17.47 23.86
C VAL A 684 19.72 -18.01 23.11
N LEU A 685 20.30 -19.12 23.57
CA LEU A 685 21.40 -19.80 22.91
C LEU A 685 21.03 -20.26 21.48
N SER A 686 19.81 -20.78 21.29
CA SER A 686 19.31 -21.14 19.96
C SER A 686 19.15 -19.93 19.03
N GLN A 687 18.72 -18.77 19.57
CA GLN A 687 18.63 -17.53 18.79
C GLN A 687 20.00 -16.99 18.42
N ILE A 688 20.99 -17.09 19.31
CA ILE A 688 22.38 -16.71 19.03
C ILE A 688 22.99 -17.59 17.93
N GLU A 689 22.72 -18.91 17.96
CA GLU A 689 23.16 -19.84 16.91
C GLU A 689 22.52 -19.48 15.56
N LYS A 690 21.20 -19.22 15.53
CA LYS A 690 20.49 -18.74 14.34
C LYS A 690 21.10 -17.45 13.80
N ALA A 691 21.37 -16.46 14.65
CA ALA A 691 21.99 -15.20 14.25
C ALA A 691 23.40 -15.41 13.68
N SER A 692 24.18 -16.34 14.24
CA SER A 692 25.49 -16.70 13.70
C SER A 692 25.39 -17.30 12.30
N THR A 693 24.41 -18.18 12.06
CA THR A 693 24.15 -18.76 10.73
C THR A 693 23.74 -17.69 9.73
N CYS A 694 22.78 -16.81 10.08
CA CYS A 694 22.36 -15.72 9.21
C CYS A 694 23.49 -14.72 8.89
N THR A 695 24.44 -14.53 9.81
CA THR A 695 25.65 -13.71 9.57
C THR A 695 26.50 -14.33 8.45
N MET A 696 26.71 -15.66 8.49
CA MET A 696 27.48 -16.38 7.47
C MET A 696 26.76 -16.44 6.12
N GLU A 697 25.43 -16.63 6.13
CA GLU A 697 24.59 -16.59 4.93
C GLU A 697 24.66 -15.22 4.26
N PHE A 698 24.53 -14.13 5.02
CA PHE A 698 24.68 -12.77 4.51
C PHE A 698 26.08 -12.52 3.95
N SER A 699 27.12 -12.92 4.67
CA SER A 699 28.51 -12.81 4.19
C SER A 699 28.73 -13.54 2.87
N THR A 700 28.13 -14.73 2.70
CA THR A 700 28.25 -15.53 1.48
C THR A 700 27.47 -14.90 0.33
N ALA A 701 26.22 -14.51 0.58
CA ALA A 701 25.37 -13.85 -0.42
C ALA A 701 25.99 -12.53 -0.90
N PHE A 702 26.58 -11.74 0.00
CA PHE A 702 27.21 -10.48 -0.34
C PHE A 702 28.54 -10.67 -1.10
N ASN A 703 29.34 -11.68 -0.73
CA ASN A 703 30.54 -12.04 -1.49
C ASN A 703 30.21 -12.51 -2.91
N ASN A 704 29.16 -13.31 -3.08
CA ASN A 704 28.69 -13.72 -4.41
C ASN A 704 28.21 -12.51 -5.21
N PHE A 705 27.52 -11.55 -4.57
CA PHE A 705 27.12 -10.31 -5.22
C PHE A 705 28.33 -9.48 -5.71
N ILE A 706 29.41 -9.41 -4.94
CA ILE A 706 30.66 -8.76 -5.37
C ILE A 706 31.30 -9.53 -6.53
N ALA A 707 31.34 -10.87 -6.46
CA ALA A 707 32.01 -11.71 -7.45
C ALA A 707 31.27 -11.76 -8.80
N ASP A 708 29.93 -11.84 -8.77
CA ASP A 708 29.09 -11.96 -9.96
C ASP A 708 28.81 -10.60 -10.65
N GLY A 709 29.08 -9.49 -9.95
CA GLY A 709 29.00 -8.15 -10.51
C GLY A 709 27.64 -7.84 -11.17
N PRO A 710 27.59 -7.38 -12.43
CA PRO A 710 26.34 -7.06 -13.13
C PRO A 710 25.36 -8.22 -13.31
N ASN A 711 25.82 -9.47 -13.18
CA ASN A 711 24.99 -10.67 -13.34
C ASN A 711 24.50 -11.25 -12.00
N ALA A 712 24.79 -10.58 -10.88
CA ALA A 712 24.46 -11.06 -9.55
C ALA A 712 22.94 -11.11 -9.29
N LYS A 713 22.50 -12.11 -8.52
CA LYS A 713 21.11 -12.19 -8.05
C LYS A 713 20.88 -11.29 -6.82
N HIS A 714 20.43 -10.06 -7.05
CA HIS A 714 20.25 -9.07 -5.98
C HIS A 714 19.23 -9.46 -4.89
N ALA A 715 18.23 -10.28 -5.22
CA ALA A 715 17.21 -10.73 -4.28
C ALA A 715 17.78 -11.54 -3.10
N GLU A 716 18.85 -12.32 -3.34
CA GLU A 716 19.47 -13.14 -2.29
C GLU A 716 20.12 -12.27 -1.21
N VAL A 717 20.78 -11.17 -1.61
CA VAL A 717 21.37 -10.19 -0.67
C VAL A 717 20.28 -9.49 0.14
N ILE A 718 19.21 -9.03 -0.51
CA ILE A 718 18.09 -8.33 0.15
C ILE A 718 17.44 -9.23 1.22
N ASN A 719 17.19 -10.49 0.88
CA ASN A 719 16.63 -11.46 1.82
C ASN A 719 17.59 -11.76 2.98
N ALA A 720 18.89 -11.90 2.68
CA ALA A 720 19.90 -12.15 3.70
C ALA A 720 20.05 -10.97 4.68
N VAL A 721 20.00 -9.71 4.21
CA VAL A 721 19.99 -8.51 5.09
C VAL A 721 18.79 -8.55 6.04
N ASN A 722 17.60 -8.85 5.51
CA ASN A 722 16.38 -8.89 6.32
C ASN A 722 16.42 -9.99 7.38
N ASN A 723 16.84 -11.21 7.01
CA ASN A 723 16.95 -12.34 7.92
C ASN A 723 18.02 -12.08 8.99
N PHE A 724 19.19 -11.56 8.60
CA PHE A 724 20.27 -11.26 9.52
C PHE A 724 19.89 -10.14 10.51
N GLY A 725 19.32 -9.04 10.02
CA GLY A 725 18.83 -7.96 10.87
C GLY A 725 17.76 -8.45 11.85
N GLY A 726 16.79 -9.23 11.39
CA GLY A 726 15.74 -9.82 12.24
C GLY A 726 16.29 -10.79 13.30
N ALA A 727 17.23 -11.65 12.93
CA ALA A 727 17.85 -12.59 13.87
C ALA A 727 18.62 -11.87 14.99
N ILE A 728 19.26 -10.74 14.70
CA ILE A 728 19.91 -9.92 15.72
C ILE A 728 18.88 -9.27 16.65
N VAL A 729 17.76 -8.75 16.12
CA VAL A 729 16.66 -8.23 16.96
C VAL A 729 16.13 -9.32 17.91
N ASP A 730 15.90 -10.54 17.40
CA ASP A 730 15.50 -11.69 18.23
C ASP A 730 16.51 -11.92 19.37
N VAL A 731 17.81 -11.87 19.08
CA VAL A 731 18.86 -12.02 20.10
C VAL A 731 18.77 -10.93 21.18
N LEU A 732 18.58 -9.66 20.81
CA LEU A 732 18.51 -8.55 21.78
C LEU A 732 17.29 -8.67 22.70
N VAL A 733 16.10 -8.90 22.14
CA VAL A 733 14.85 -9.00 22.89
C VAL A 733 14.86 -10.20 23.84
N ASN A 734 15.40 -11.34 23.38
CA ASN A 734 15.46 -12.55 24.20
C ASN A 734 16.58 -12.49 25.25
N THR A 735 17.74 -11.91 24.93
CA THR A 735 18.81 -11.67 25.91
C THR A 735 18.35 -10.72 27.00
N LYS A 736 17.61 -9.66 26.65
CA LYS A 736 17.01 -8.75 27.62
C LYS A 736 16.11 -9.49 28.61
N GLY A 737 15.24 -10.35 28.07
CA GLY A 737 14.37 -11.21 28.87
C GLY A 737 15.15 -12.10 29.84
N LEU A 738 16.32 -12.60 29.43
CA LEU A 738 17.17 -13.50 30.23
C LEU A 738 17.78 -12.81 31.47
N THR A 739 17.93 -11.48 31.45
CA THR A 739 18.50 -10.72 32.57
C THR A 739 17.71 -10.91 33.87
N ARG A 740 16.43 -11.29 33.79
CA ARG A 740 15.60 -11.64 34.95
C ARG A 740 16.12 -12.83 35.77
N PHE A 741 17.02 -13.64 35.20
CA PHE A 741 17.68 -14.75 35.89
C PHE A 741 19.08 -14.41 36.40
N ALA A 742 19.54 -13.18 36.20
CA ALA A 742 20.79 -12.72 36.76
C ALA A 742 20.78 -12.80 38.29
N SER A 743 21.81 -13.42 38.86
CA SER A 743 21.95 -13.52 40.33
C SER A 743 22.21 -12.16 40.95
N ASP A 744 22.92 -11.31 40.21
CA ASP A 744 23.39 -9.97 40.55
C ASP A 744 23.36 -9.05 39.32
N GLU A 745 23.30 -7.74 39.57
CA GLU A 745 23.21 -6.70 38.54
C GLU A 745 24.42 -6.75 37.58
N ASN A 746 25.61 -7.10 38.10
CA ASN A 746 26.83 -7.25 37.28
C ASN A 746 26.69 -8.29 36.17
N LYS A 747 26.02 -9.44 36.42
CA LYS A 747 25.81 -10.45 35.38
C LYS A 747 24.74 -10.05 34.37
N ALA A 748 23.71 -9.33 34.82
CA ALA A 748 22.73 -8.72 33.92
C ALA A 748 23.42 -7.72 32.97
N ASP A 749 24.29 -6.87 33.52
CA ASP A 749 25.06 -5.90 32.74
C ASP A 749 26.02 -6.58 31.77
N GLN A 750 26.68 -7.67 32.16
CA GLN A 750 27.53 -8.45 31.25
C GLN A 750 26.73 -9.01 30.06
N LEU A 751 25.53 -9.55 30.30
CA LEU A 751 24.64 -10.04 29.23
C LEU A 751 24.20 -8.90 28.29
N ILE A 752 23.75 -7.77 28.85
CA ILE A 752 23.32 -6.60 28.06
C ILE A 752 24.49 -6.08 27.23
N ASN A 753 25.68 -5.96 27.82
CA ASN A 753 26.88 -5.50 27.11
C ASN A 753 27.32 -6.47 26.02
N GLY A 754 27.20 -7.79 26.24
CA GLY A 754 27.43 -8.79 25.20
C GLY A 754 26.46 -8.64 24.01
N ALA A 755 25.17 -8.47 24.29
CA ALA A 755 24.14 -8.22 23.28
C ALA A 755 24.38 -6.90 22.52
N ARG A 756 24.74 -5.83 23.23
CA ARG A 756 25.09 -4.53 22.67
C ARG A 756 26.27 -4.62 21.71
N ALA A 757 27.33 -5.35 22.11
CA ALA A 757 28.50 -5.56 21.27
C ALA A 757 28.15 -6.26 19.96
N SER A 758 27.34 -7.33 20.01
CA SER A 758 26.82 -8.02 18.82
C SER A 758 26.01 -7.09 17.91
N ALA A 759 25.06 -6.32 18.45
CA ALA A 759 24.27 -5.36 17.66
C ALA A 759 25.11 -4.26 17.02
N THR A 760 26.05 -3.70 17.77
CA THR A 760 26.92 -2.62 17.29
C THR A 760 27.86 -3.12 16.18
N SER A 761 28.40 -4.34 16.31
CA SER A 761 29.16 -4.95 15.21
C SER A 761 28.30 -5.23 13.98
N THR A 762 27.02 -5.59 14.13
CA THR A 762 26.09 -5.78 13.00
C THR A 762 25.79 -4.45 12.29
N ILE A 763 25.50 -3.38 13.05
CA ILE A 763 25.29 -2.04 12.49
C ILE A 763 26.54 -1.58 11.73
N ARG A 764 27.73 -1.80 12.31
CA ARG A 764 28.99 -1.50 11.65
C ARG A 764 29.16 -2.32 10.37
N PHE A 765 28.82 -3.60 10.39
CA PHE A 765 28.89 -4.47 9.22
C PHE A 765 28.03 -3.91 8.08
N PHE A 766 26.74 -3.65 8.31
CA PHE A 766 25.85 -3.09 7.30
C PHE A 766 26.31 -1.74 6.77
N ARG A 767 26.79 -0.84 7.63
CA ARG A 767 27.34 0.47 7.19
C ARG A 767 28.60 0.32 6.36
N ASN A 768 29.49 -0.61 6.73
CA ASN A 768 30.77 -0.77 6.06
C ASN A 768 30.60 -1.32 4.64
N VAL A 769 29.61 -2.17 4.38
CA VAL A 769 29.37 -2.75 3.06
C VAL A 769 28.51 -1.87 2.13
N GLN A 770 28.13 -0.66 2.55
CA GLN A 770 27.43 0.30 1.70
C GLN A 770 28.28 0.73 0.50
N SER A 771 27.63 0.98 -0.64
CA SER A 771 28.28 1.25 -1.93
C SER A 771 29.28 2.42 -1.84
N VAL A 772 28.91 3.50 -1.12
CA VAL A 772 29.75 4.69 -0.91
C VAL A 772 31.08 4.36 -0.22
N ARG A 773 31.10 3.37 0.69
CA ARG A 773 32.32 2.99 1.42
C ARG A 773 33.15 1.95 0.67
N MET A 774 32.55 1.28 -0.29
CA MET A 774 33.17 0.24 -1.10
C MET A 774 33.63 0.77 -2.47
N TYR A 775 33.29 2.00 -2.84
CA TYR A 775 33.50 2.54 -4.20
C TYR A 775 34.97 2.44 -4.67
N ASP A 776 35.91 2.87 -3.83
CA ASP A 776 37.36 2.91 -4.17
C ASP A 776 38.08 1.58 -3.97
N LEU A 777 37.39 0.51 -3.55
CA LEU A 777 38.00 -0.77 -3.23
C LEU A 777 37.96 -1.75 -4.41
N ASP A 778 39.05 -2.51 -4.57
CA ASP A 778 39.08 -3.64 -5.50
C ASP A 778 38.21 -4.81 -4.99
N ALA A 779 37.91 -5.78 -5.86
CA ALA A 779 37.03 -6.91 -5.51
C ALA A 779 37.56 -7.75 -4.33
N GLU A 780 38.88 -7.89 -4.22
CA GLU A 780 39.53 -8.66 -3.16
C GLU A 780 39.43 -7.93 -1.80
N GLN A 781 39.66 -6.61 -1.80
CA GLN A 781 39.47 -5.73 -0.65
C GLN A 781 38.01 -5.70 -0.19
N LYS A 782 37.04 -5.63 -1.13
CA LYS A 782 35.61 -5.70 -0.81
C LYS A 782 35.26 -7.00 -0.09
N ILE A 783 35.70 -8.15 -0.62
CA ILE A 783 35.50 -9.46 0.02
C ILE A 783 36.16 -9.51 1.41
N ASN A 784 37.37 -8.97 1.56
CA ASN A 784 38.06 -8.90 2.85
C ASN A 784 37.28 -8.06 3.88
N VAL A 785 36.66 -6.95 3.47
CA VAL A 785 35.82 -6.15 4.37
C VAL A 785 34.61 -6.96 4.86
N VAL A 786 33.96 -7.71 3.98
CA VAL A 786 32.83 -8.58 4.35
C VAL A 786 33.26 -9.65 5.35
N ILE A 787 34.36 -10.35 5.08
CA ILE A 787 34.88 -11.43 5.95
C ILE A 787 35.27 -10.90 7.33
N ASN A 788 35.95 -9.75 7.39
CA ASN A 788 36.41 -9.17 8.65
C ASN A 788 35.23 -8.77 9.56
N ASN A 789 34.22 -8.09 8.99
CA ASN A 789 33.03 -7.70 9.77
C ASN A 789 32.19 -8.92 10.18
N SER A 790 32.05 -9.91 9.29
CA SER A 790 31.37 -11.18 9.61
C SER A 790 32.04 -11.90 10.78
N THR A 791 33.38 -11.98 10.77
CA THR A 791 34.16 -12.59 11.85
C THR A 791 34.00 -11.84 13.18
N GLU A 792 33.95 -10.50 13.15
CA GLU A 792 33.71 -9.66 14.34
C GLU A 792 32.34 -9.94 14.96
N VAL A 793 31.27 -9.99 14.14
CA VAL A 793 29.90 -10.29 14.60
C VAL A 793 29.83 -11.68 15.22
N VAL A 794 30.36 -12.70 14.53
CA VAL A 794 30.35 -14.09 15.02
C VAL A 794 31.13 -14.20 16.34
N ARG A 795 32.27 -13.51 16.47
CA ARG A 795 33.04 -13.47 17.73
C ARG A 795 32.24 -12.86 18.88
N ASN A 796 31.53 -11.75 18.64
CA ASN A 796 30.70 -11.12 19.67
C ASN A 796 29.51 -12.01 20.06
N LEU A 797 28.86 -12.65 19.08
CA LEU A 797 27.79 -13.62 19.32
C LEU A 797 28.30 -14.85 20.11
N GLN A 798 29.51 -15.34 19.83
CA GLN A 798 30.13 -16.41 20.62
C GLN A 798 30.43 -15.98 22.05
N SER A 799 30.86 -14.74 22.26
CA SER A 799 31.05 -14.19 23.61
C SER A 799 29.73 -14.11 24.37
N LEU A 800 28.67 -13.61 23.71
CA LEU A 800 27.33 -13.59 24.28
C LEU A 800 26.80 -14.99 24.57
N SER A 801 27.05 -15.95 23.68
CA SER A 801 26.68 -17.36 23.87
C SER A 801 27.28 -17.93 25.17
N LYS A 802 28.56 -17.67 25.44
CA LYS A 802 29.21 -18.10 26.69
C LYS A 802 28.55 -17.48 27.94
N LEU A 803 28.12 -16.23 27.85
CA LEU A 803 27.41 -15.55 28.95
C LEU A 803 26.01 -16.12 29.15
N ALA A 804 25.27 -16.37 28.07
CA ALA A 804 23.94 -16.96 28.10
C ALA A 804 23.94 -18.41 28.60
N ASP A 805 25.00 -19.18 28.34
CA ASP A 805 25.17 -20.56 28.80
C ASP A 805 25.25 -20.67 30.33
N ALA A 806 25.71 -19.61 31.02
CA ALA A 806 25.70 -19.57 32.49
C ALA A 806 24.28 -19.57 33.10
N PHE A 807 23.26 -19.29 32.29
CA PHE A 807 21.84 -19.25 32.65
C PHE A 807 21.04 -20.43 32.10
N ALA A 808 21.70 -21.38 31.43
CA ALA A 808 21.08 -22.64 31.06
C ALA A 808 21.14 -23.61 32.24
N PRO A 809 20.05 -24.35 32.53
CA PRO A 809 20.07 -25.36 33.58
C PRO A 809 21.16 -26.39 33.27
N LYS A 810 22.06 -26.65 34.23
CA LYS A 810 23.10 -27.68 34.10
C LYS A 810 22.46 -29.05 34.31
N SER A 811 21.70 -29.51 33.32
CA SER A 811 20.98 -30.78 33.42
C SER A 811 21.91 -31.98 33.29
N LYS A 812 21.72 -32.97 34.17
CA LYS A 812 22.51 -34.22 34.29
C LYS A 812 22.30 -35.20 33.13
N ILE A 813 21.66 -34.79 32.03
CA ILE A 813 21.31 -35.69 30.91
C ILE A 813 22.56 -36.19 30.15
N ALA A 814 23.68 -35.48 30.23
CA ALA A 814 24.97 -36.00 29.77
C ALA A 814 25.39 -37.32 30.48
N ASN A 815 24.85 -37.59 31.68
CA ASN A 815 25.13 -38.79 32.49
C ASN A 815 23.97 -39.80 32.52
N ALA A 816 22.87 -39.58 31.79
CA ALA A 816 21.74 -40.51 31.78
C ALA A 816 22.08 -41.76 30.95
N THR A 817 22.13 -42.92 31.61
CA THR A 817 22.45 -44.24 31.03
C THR A 817 21.32 -44.88 30.20
N GLY A 818 20.30 -44.11 29.80
CA GLY A 818 19.17 -44.56 28.98
C GLY A 818 19.28 -44.18 27.50
N ASP A 819 18.48 -44.82 26.64
CA ASP A 819 18.32 -44.39 25.26
C ASP A 819 17.60 -43.03 25.25
N LEU A 820 18.32 -41.99 24.86
CA LEU A 820 17.83 -40.62 24.84
C LEU A 820 16.65 -40.44 23.85
N GLY A 821 16.52 -41.32 22.86
CA GLY A 821 15.36 -41.34 21.95
C GLY A 821 14.08 -41.78 22.65
N ASP A 822 14.16 -42.82 23.47
CA ASP A 822 13.00 -43.32 24.23
C ASP A 822 12.57 -42.31 25.29
N LEU A 823 13.50 -41.53 25.87
CA LEU A 823 13.18 -40.51 26.88
C LEU A 823 12.32 -39.37 26.33
N VAL A 824 12.57 -38.93 25.08
CA VAL A 824 11.79 -37.84 24.46
C VAL A 824 10.40 -38.35 24.10
N ASP A 825 10.33 -39.54 23.49
CA ASP A 825 9.06 -40.15 23.09
C ASP A 825 8.21 -40.46 24.33
N ASP A 826 8.81 -41.01 25.40
CA ASP A 826 8.16 -41.22 26.70
C ASP A 826 7.64 -39.93 27.31
N GLU A 827 8.38 -38.82 27.24
CA GLU A 827 7.93 -37.56 27.82
C GLU A 827 6.78 -36.93 27.03
N MET A 828 6.81 -37.00 25.70
CA MET A 828 5.68 -36.57 24.86
C MET A 828 4.44 -37.42 25.12
N THR A 829 4.61 -38.73 25.30
CA THR A 829 3.52 -39.64 25.68
C THR A 829 2.99 -39.36 27.08
N LYS A 830 3.85 -39.07 28.06
CA LYS A 830 3.43 -38.63 29.41
C LYS A 830 2.64 -37.34 29.35
N ALA A 831 3.09 -36.36 28.57
CA ALA A 831 2.36 -35.10 28.38
C ALA A 831 0.97 -35.35 27.76
N ALA A 832 0.89 -36.19 26.72
CA ALA A 832 -0.39 -36.57 26.11
C ALA A 832 -1.33 -37.28 27.10
N ASN A 833 -0.83 -38.28 27.84
CA ASN A 833 -1.61 -38.99 28.85
C ASN A 833 -2.07 -38.08 29.98
N ALA A 834 -1.24 -37.13 30.41
CA ALA A 834 -1.60 -36.14 31.42
C ALA A 834 -2.76 -35.27 30.94
N ILE A 835 -2.75 -34.83 29.67
CA ILE A 835 -3.83 -34.02 29.07
C ILE A 835 -5.13 -34.82 28.92
N ASP A 836 -5.05 -36.10 28.54
CA ASP A 836 -6.22 -36.98 28.44
C ASP A 836 -6.86 -37.19 29.82
N ALA A 837 -6.06 -37.46 30.85
CA ALA A 837 -6.54 -37.57 32.24
C ALA A 837 -7.16 -36.25 32.73
N ALA A 838 -6.56 -35.12 32.35
CA ALA A 838 -7.07 -33.78 32.59
C ALA A 838 -8.46 -33.55 31.96
N THR A 839 -8.63 -33.96 30.71
CA THR A 839 -9.90 -33.89 29.96
C THR A 839 -10.99 -34.75 30.62
N GLU A 840 -10.62 -35.95 31.09
CA GLU A 840 -11.54 -36.83 31.80
C GLU A 840 -11.99 -36.22 33.14
N ARG A 841 -11.08 -35.56 33.87
CA ARG A 841 -11.42 -34.83 35.12
C ARG A 841 -12.42 -33.71 34.86
N LEU A 842 -12.20 -32.87 33.84
CA LEU A 842 -13.15 -31.80 33.47
C LEU A 842 -14.52 -32.37 33.09
N SER A 843 -14.54 -33.47 32.33
CA SER A 843 -15.78 -34.16 31.95
C SER A 843 -16.53 -34.75 33.15
N LYS A 844 -15.81 -35.24 34.17
CA LYS A 844 -16.40 -35.69 35.44
C LYS A 844 -16.97 -34.53 36.24
N LEU A 845 -16.30 -33.36 36.24
CA LEU A 845 -16.78 -32.16 36.91
C LEU A 845 -18.06 -31.60 36.26
N MET A 846 -18.23 -31.73 34.95
CA MET A 846 -19.50 -31.42 34.26
C MET A 846 -20.68 -32.27 34.75
N LYS A 847 -20.43 -33.54 35.08
CA LYS A 847 -21.48 -34.51 35.45
C LYS A 847 -21.80 -34.55 36.95
N LYS A 848 -21.06 -33.82 37.78
CA LYS A 848 -21.26 -33.80 39.24
C LYS A 848 -22.58 -33.08 39.57
N PRO A 849 -23.43 -33.59 40.48
CA PRO A 849 -24.67 -32.91 40.88
C PRO A 849 -24.38 -31.57 41.58
N ARG A 850 -25.16 -30.53 41.26
CA ARG A 850 -24.87 -29.12 41.60
C ARG A 850 -26.04 -28.40 42.27
N ASP A 851 -26.87 -29.13 42.99
CA ASP A 851 -28.14 -28.63 43.56
C ASP A 851 -27.96 -27.53 44.63
N GLN A 852 -26.72 -27.26 45.05
CA GLN A 852 -26.37 -26.26 46.07
C GLN A 852 -26.06 -24.87 45.49
N TYR A 853 -25.93 -24.73 44.17
CA TYR A 853 -25.53 -23.48 43.52
C TYR A 853 -26.72 -22.73 42.92
N SER A 854 -26.65 -21.39 42.94
CA SER A 854 -27.66 -20.55 42.29
C SER A 854 -27.69 -20.78 40.77
N THR A 855 -28.85 -20.55 40.13
CA THR A 855 -28.98 -20.59 38.66
C THR A 855 -28.00 -19.64 37.96
N TYR A 856 -27.56 -18.58 38.64
CA TYR A 856 -26.53 -17.66 38.17
C TYR A 856 -25.12 -18.28 38.27
N GLU A 857 -24.76 -18.84 39.43
CA GLU A 857 -23.46 -19.50 39.66
C GLU A 857 -23.28 -20.71 38.74
N LEU A 858 -24.36 -21.45 38.47
CA LEU A 858 -24.34 -22.59 37.54
C LEU A 858 -23.96 -22.16 36.12
N LYS A 859 -24.48 -21.05 35.61
CA LYS A 859 -24.12 -20.52 34.28
C LYS A 859 -22.65 -20.12 34.20
N ILE A 860 -22.12 -19.53 35.26
CA ILE A 860 -20.70 -19.16 35.38
C ILE A 860 -19.83 -20.41 35.36
N HIS A 861 -20.19 -21.41 36.17
CA HIS A 861 -19.46 -22.67 36.25
C HIS A 861 -19.47 -23.43 34.92
N ASP A 862 -20.60 -23.44 34.21
CA ASP A 862 -20.71 -24.08 32.88
C ASP A 862 -19.86 -23.36 31.82
N SER A 863 -19.86 -22.03 31.80
CA SER A 863 -19.01 -21.25 30.89
C SER A 863 -17.52 -21.51 31.12
N ILE A 864 -17.09 -21.53 32.39
CA ILE A 864 -15.69 -21.80 32.75
C ILE A 864 -15.27 -23.21 32.32
N LEU A 865 -16.13 -24.20 32.55
CA LEU A 865 -15.85 -25.59 32.17
C LEU A 865 -15.77 -25.77 30.66
N GLU A 866 -16.70 -25.19 29.91
CA GLU A 866 -16.70 -25.27 28.45
C GLU A 866 -15.41 -24.67 27.86
N ALA A 867 -15.00 -23.51 28.36
CA ALA A 867 -13.76 -22.87 27.93
C ALA A 867 -12.50 -23.64 28.35
N ALA A 868 -12.45 -24.21 29.57
CA ALA A 868 -11.36 -25.06 30.01
C ALA A 868 -11.24 -26.35 29.17
N ILE A 869 -12.37 -26.95 28.77
CA ILE A 869 -12.41 -28.12 27.88
C ILE A 869 -11.91 -27.73 26.48
N ALA A 870 -12.34 -26.59 25.94
CA ALA A 870 -11.87 -26.10 24.65
C ALA A 870 -10.34 -25.89 24.63
N VAL A 871 -9.79 -25.30 25.70
CA VAL A 871 -8.34 -25.14 25.87
C VAL A 871 -7.64 -26.51 25.93
N THR A 872 -8.14 -27.44 26.75
CA THR A 872 -7.52 -28.76 26.92
C THR A 872 -7.54 -29.57 25.62
N ASN A 873 -8.64 -29.52 24.85
CA ASN A 873 -8.75 -30.16 23.53
C ASN A 873 -7.76 -29.56 22.52
N ALA A 874 -7.57 -28.24 22.53
CA ALA A 874 -6.59 -27.58 21.67
C ALA A 874 -5.15 -28.01 22.02
N ILE A 875 -4.82 -28.15 23.31
CA ILE A 875 -3.50 -28.61 23.76
C ILE A 875 -3.29 -30.08 23.36
N ALA A 876 -4.32 -30.93 23.44
CA ALA A 876 -4.22 -32.32 22.99
C ALA A 876 -3.92 -32.44 21.49
N GLN A 877 -4.43 -31.51 20.67
CA GLN A 877 -4.07 -31.41 19.25
C GLN A 877 -2.65 -30.87 19.06
N LEU A 878 -2.23 -29.88 19.86
CA LEU A 878 -0.88 -29.34 19.85
C LEU A 878 0.17 -30.42 20.14
N ILE A 879 0.02 -31.21 21.22
CA ILE A 879 0.97 -32.26 21.55
C ILE A 879 1.06 -33.31 20.44
N ARG A 880 -0.07 -33.71 19.83
CA ARG A 880 -0.07 -34.61 18.68
C ARG A 880 0.70 -34.03 17.48
N ALA A 881 0.51 -32.74 17.19
CA ALA A 881 1.24 -32.06 16.13
C ALA A 881 2.74 -31.92 16.46
N ALA A 882 3.09 -31.67 17.73
CA ALA A 882 4.46 -31.57 18.22
C ALA A 882 5.20 -32.91 18.10
N THR A 883 4.55 -34.01 18.49
CA THR A 883 5.09 -35.37 18.31
C THR A 883 5.30 -35.68 16.83
N ALA A 884 4.34 -35.33 15.95
CA ALA A 884 4.50 -35.55 14.51
C ALA A 884 5.66 -34.72 13.93
N SER A 885 5.82 -33.48 14.37
CA SER A 885 6.93 -32.59 13.97
C SER A 885 8.28 -33.13 14.44
N GLN A 886 8.39 -33.55 15.71
CA GLN A 886 9.60 -34.17 16.26
C GLN A 886 9.98 -35.46 15.50
N GLN A 887 9.02 -36.31 15.16
CA GLN A 887 9.26 -37.51 14.36
C GLN A 887 9.75 -37.19 12.93
N GLU A 888 9.19 -36.16 12.29
CA GLU A 888 9.64 -35.69 10.97
C GLU A 888 11.07 -35.15 11.01
N ILE A 889 11.37 -34.27 11.98
CA ILE A 889 12.71 -33.70 12.21
C ILE A 889 13.75 -34.80 12.35
N VAL A 890 13.45 -35.84 13.13
CA VAL A 890 14.39 -36.94 13.36
C VAL A 890 14.50 -37.81 12.12
N ARG A 891 13.39 -38.07 11.41
CA ARG A 891 13.39 -38.88 10.18
C ARG A 891 14.23 -38.23 9.09
N GLU A 892 14.11 -36.91 8.91
CA GLU A 892 14.82 -36.14 7.89
C GLU A 892 16.26 -35.79 8.31
N GLY A 893 16.46 -35.40 9.56
CA GLY A 893 17.75 -34.91 10.07
C GLY A 893 18.75 -36.00 10.48
N ARG A 894 18.31 -37.25 10.73
CA ARG A 894 19.22 -38.31 11.20
C ARG A 894 20.19 -38.84 10.14
N GLY A 895 19.83 -38.78 8.85
CA GLY A 895 20.59 -39.43 7.80
C GLY A 895 20.81 -40.93 8.10
N SER A 896 22.08 -41.36 8.19
CA SER A 896 22.47 -42.72 8.58
C SER A 896 22.56 -42.97 10.09
N MET A 897 22.40 -41.92 10.93
CA MET A 897 22.49 -42.04 12.39
C MET A 897 21.27 -42.76 12.96
N SER A 898 21.46 -43.47 14.07
CA SER A 898 20.33 -43.96 14.88
C SER A 898 19.59 -42.79 15.54
N LYS A 899 18.32 -42.99 15.91
CA LYS A 899 17.53 -41.96 16.61
C LYS A 899 18.25 -41.47 17.87
N THR A 900 18.75 -42.40 18.68
CA THR A 900 19.55 -42.14 19.89
C THR A 900 20.76 -41.26 19.62
N GLN A 901 21.50 -41.54 18.54
CA GLN A 901 22.68 -40.77 18.15
C GLN A 901 22.31 -39.36 17.70
N PHE A 902 21.19 -39.19 16.99
CA PHE A 902 20.69 -37.89 16.58
C PHE A 902 20.34 -37.01 17.79
N TYR A 903 19.57 -37.51 18.75
CA TYR A 903 19.25 -36.75 19.97
C TYR A 903 20.49 -36.45 20.81
N LYS A 904 21.46 -37.37 20.91
CA LYS A 904 22.72 -37.11 21.63
C LYS A 904 23.54 -36.00 20.97
N LYS A 905 23.61 -35.98 19.63
CA LYS A 905 24.27 -34.90 18.87
C LYS A 905 23.56 -33.56 19.04
N HIS A 906 22.24 -33.60 19.19
CA HIS A 906 21.39 -32.42 19.40
C HIS A 906 20.85 -32.36 20.82
N ASN A 907 21.70 -32.61 21.82
CA ASN A 907 21.30 -32.73 23.22
C ASN A 907 20.56 -31.49 23.77
N ARG A 908 21.00 -30.27 23.45
CA ARG A 908 20.37 -29.01 23.90
C ARG A 908 18.97 -28.81 23.31
N TRP A 909 18.80 -29.15 22.04
CA TRP A 909 17.49 -29.12 21.39
C TRP A 909 16.55 -30.16 22.00
N THR A 910 17.06 -31.37 22.21
CA THR A 910 16.35 -32.48 22.87
C THR A 910 15.88 -32.08 24.26
N GLU A 911 16.76 -31.44 25.04
CA GLU A 911 16.46 -30.88 26.38
C GLU A 911 15.39 -29.80 26.33
N GLY A 912 15.53 -28.83 25.43
CA GLY A 912 14.55 -27.76 25.27
C GLY A 912 13.16 -28.28 24.90
N LEU A 913 13.09 -29.32 24.06
CA LEU A 913 11.85 -29.96 23.67
C LEU A 913 11.18 -30.72 24.82
N ILE A 914 11.96 -31.50 25.58
CA ILE A 914 11.48 -32.22 26.78
C ILE A 914 10.97 -31.23 27.83
N SER A 915 11.74 -30.17 28.11
CA SER A 915 11.38 -29.14 29.09
C SER A 915 10.09 -28.43 28.69
N ALA A 916 9.94 -28.05 27.42
CA ALA A 916 8.73 -27.39 26.94
C ALA A 916 7.49 -28.29 27.02
N ALA A 917 7.60 -29.58 26.70
CA ALA A 917 6.47 -30.51 26.84
C ALA A 917 6.07 -30.74 28.30
N LYS A 918 7.03 -30.83 29.22
CA LYS A 918 6.77 -30.87 30.67
C LYS A 918 6.07 -29.62 31.17
N ALA A 919 6.50 -28.45 30.71
CA ALA A 919 5.88 -27.18 31.04
C ALA A 919 4.41 -27.16 30.58
N VAL A 920 4.13 -27.58 29.34
CA VAL A 920 2.76 -27.67 28.81
C VAL A 920 1.88 -28.63 29.63
N ALA A 921 2.39 -29.81 29.99
CA ALA A 921 1.64 -30.76 30.81
C ALA A 921 1.33 -30.20 32.21
N THR A 922 2.32 -29.56 32.84
CA THR A 922 2.20 -28.97 34.18
C THR A 922 1.23 -27.79 34.18
N SER A 923 1.36 -26.86 33.22
CA SER A 923 0.45 -25.72 33.10
C SER A 923 -0.99 -26.17 32.80
N THR A 924 -1.17 -27.25 32.03
CA THR A 924 -2.50 -27.80 31.74
C THR A 924 -3.15 -28.39 32.99
N ASN A 925 -2.40 -29.14 33.80
CA ASN A 925 -2.91 -29.64 35.09
C ASN A 925 -3.25 -28.48 36.03
N MET A 926 -2.38 -27.48 36.13
CA MET A 926 -2.61 -26.29 36.95
C MET A 926 -3.87 -25.53 36.52
N LEU A 927 -4.11 -25.39 35.21
CA LEU A 927 -5.33 -24.78 34.68
C LEU A 927 -6.59 -25.50 35.18
N ILE A 928 -6.56 -26.83 35.19
CA ILE A 928 -7.72 -27.66 35.54
C ILE A 928 -7.95 -27.69 37.03
N GLU A 929 -6.89 -27.81 37.84
CA GLU A 929 -6.97 -27.67 39.29
C GLU A 929 -7.47 -26.28 39.68
N THR A 930 -7.04 -25.24 38.94
CA THR A 930 -7.51 -23.88 39.15
C THR A 930 -8.98 -23.74 38.76
N ALA A 931 -9.41 -24.29 37.63
CA ALA A 931 -10.80 -24.27 37.19
C ALA A 931 -11.72 -24.99 38.20
N ASP A 932 -11.33 -26.18 38.67
CA ASP A 932 -12.05 -26.90 39.74
C ASP A 932 -12.08 -26.09 41.04
N GLY A 933 -10.97 -25.46 41.41
CA GLY A 933 -10.88 -24.57 42.55
C GLY A 933 -11.84 -23.38 42.45
N VAL A 934 -11.97 -22.75 41.29
CA VAL A 934 -12.88 -21.61 41.07
C VAL A 934 -14.34 -22.06 41.16
N ILE A 935 -14.69 -23.19 40.56
CA ILE A 935 -16.05 -23.76 40.60
C ILE A 935 -16.44 -24.20 42.01
N SER A 936 -15.48 -24.67 42.80
CA SER A 936 -15.69 -25.07 44.20
C SER A 936 -15.55 -23.91 45.19
N GLY A 937 -15.29 -22.69 44.73
CA GLY A 937 -15.10 -21.49 45.57
C GLY A 937 -13.81 -21.48 46.39
N ARG A 938 -12.85 -22.37 46.13
CA ARG A 938 -11.52 -22.43 46.77
C ARG A 938 -10.53 -21.43 46.17
N ASN A 939 -10.67 -21.15 44.87
CA ASN A 939 -9.76 -20.30 44.09
C ASN A 939 -10.50 -19.09 43.54
N SER A 940 -9.75 -18.01 43.28
CA SER A 940 -10.32 -16.79 42.70
C SER A 940 -10.35 -16.85 41.16
N PRO A 941 -11.32 -16.19 40.49
CA PRO A 941 -11.36 -16.13 39.03
C PRO A 941 -10.06 -15.57 38.41
N GLU A 942 -9.38 -14.65 39.09
CA GLU A 942 -8.10 -14.07 38.65
C GLU A 942 -6.99 -15.13 38.57
N GLN A 943 -6.99 -16.14 39.45
CA GLN A 943 -6.03 -17.23 39.38
C GLN A 943 -6.19 -18.04 38.10
N LEU A 944 -7.42 -18.18 37.61
CA LEU A 944 -7.71 -18.87 36.35
C LEU A 944 -7.18 -18.12 35.13
N ILE A 945 -7.17 -16.77 35.18
CA ILE A 945 -6.54 -15.94 34.16
C ILE A 945 -5.03 -16.20 34.12
N VAL A 946 -4.38 -16.29 35.29
CA VAL A 946 -2.94 -16.56 35.38
C VAL A 946 -2.61 -17.95 34.83
N ALA A 947 -3.36 -18.98 35.23
CA ALA A 947 -3.16 -20.35 34.75
C ALA A 947 -3.39 -20.47 33.22
N SER A 948 -4.38 -19.77 32.67
CA SER A 948 -4.64 -19.73 31.22
C SER A 948 -3.49 -19.06 30.44
N ASN A 949 -2.93 -17.97 30.98
CA ASN A 949 -1.78 -17.31 30.36
C ASN A 949 -0.51 -18.17 30.41
N ASP A 950 -0.31 -18.94 31.48
CA ASP A 950 0.81 -19.86 31.62
C ASP A 950 0.76 -20.99 30.57
N VAL A 951 -0.44 -21.53 30.31
CA VAL A 951 -0.70 -22.49 29.23
C VAL A 951 -0.37 -21.93 27.84
N ALA A 952 -0.73 -20.67 27.58
CA ALA A 952 -0.40 -20.02 26.31
C ALA A 952 1.12 -19.83 26.15
N ALA A 953 1.82 -19.46 27.24
CA ALA A 953 3.27 -19.26 27.25
C ALA A 953 4.04 -20.58 27.04
N SER A 954 3.69 -21.65 27.77
CA SER A 954 4.32 -22.97 27.63
C SER A 954 4.08 -23.57 26.25
N THR A 955 2.89 -23.36 25.67
CA THR A 955 2.56 -23.73 24.30
C THR A 955 3.44 -23.01 23.27
N ALA A 956 3.67 -21.71 23.43
CA ALA A 956 4.55 -20.95 22.56
C ALA A 956 6.02 -21.44 22.67
N GLN A 957 6.47 -21.78 23.88
CA GLN A 957 7.79 -22.35 24.10
C GLN A 957 7.98 -23.69 23.38
N LEU A 958 6.96 -24.56 23.39
CA LEU A 958 7.01 -25.85 22.70
C LEU A 958 7.15 -25.69 21.18
N VAL A 959 6.37 -24.78 20.57
CA VAL A 959 6.45 -24.49 19.13
C VAL A 959 7.82 -23.93 18.76
N ALA A 960 8.33 -23.01 19.59
CA ALA A 960 9.63 -22.41 19.38
C ALA A 960 10.75 -23.46 19.47
N ALA A 961 10.68 -24.39 20.43
CA ALA A 961 11.62 -25.48 20.56
C ALA A 961 11.57 -26.45 19.36
N SER A 962 10.39 -26.79 18.86
CA SER A 962 10.24 -27.63 17.65
C SER A 962 10.78 -26.96 16.39
N ARG A 963 10.62 -25.64 16.24
CA ARG A 963 11.03 -24.89 15.06
C ARG A 963 12.54 -24.93 14.79
N VAL A 964 13.37 -25.03 15.82
CA VAL A 964 14.86 -24.91 15.72
C VAL A 964 15.47 -25.92 14.74
N LYS A 965 14.85 -27.09 14.55
CA LYS A 965 15.36 -28.17 13.67
C LYS A 965 14.36 -28.60 12.60
N ALA A 966 13.24 -27.90 12.44
CA ALA A 966 12.27 -28.16 11.37
C ALA A 966 12.87 -27.81 10.01
N SER A 967 12.55 -28.60 8.99
CA SER A 967 12.92 -28.31 7.61
C SER A 967 12.13 -27.13 7.06
N PHE A 968 12.72 -26.40 6.11
CA PHE A 968 12.05 -25.31 5.42
C PHE A 968 10.84 -25.87 4.66
N MET A 969 9.64 -25.35 4.92
CA MET A 969 8.34 -25.84 4.41
C MET A 969 7.86 -27.18 5.01
N SER A 970 8.21 -27.48 6.27
CA SER A 970 7.68 -28.65 6.99
C SER A 970 6.17 -28.57 7.22
N LYS A 971 5.41 -29.51 6.65
CA LYS A 971 3.94 -29.59 6.82
C LYS A 971 3.52 -29.92 8.25
N THR A 972 4.36 -30.65 9.01
CA THR A 972 4.07 -30.94 10.42
C THR A 972 4.34 -29.75 11.32
N GLN A 973 5.35 -28.93 11.00
CA GLN A 973 5.59 -27.65 11.65
C GLN A 973 4.43 -26.67 11.42
N ASP A 974 3.91 -26.55 10.19
CA ASP A 974 2.74 -25.70 9.90
C ASP A 974 1.50 -26.12 10.69
N LYS A 975 1.27 -27.43 10.83
CA LYS A 975 0.20 -27.98 11.68
C LYS A 975 0.40 -27.66 13.15
N LEU A 976 1.64 -27.75 13.64
CA LEU A 976 1.98 -27.40 15.02
C LEU A 976 1.74 -25.90 15.31
N GLU A 977 2.14 -25.02 14.38
CA GLU A 977 1.89 -23.58 14.49
C GLU A 977 0.39 -23.26 14.46
N THR A 978 -0.37 -23.94 13.60
CA THR A 978 -1.83 -23.81 13.56
C THR A 978 -2.46 -24.25 14.87
N ALA A 979 -2.05 -25.39 15.42
CA ALA A 979 -2.54 -25.88 16.70
C ALA A 979 -2.23 -24.92 17.85
N SER A 980 -1.04 -24.30 17.86
CA SER A 980 -0.67 -23.28 18.85
C SER A 980 -1.50 -22.01 18.77
N LYS A 981 -1.84 -21.56 17.54
CA LYS A 981 -2.78 -20.45 17.34
C LYS A 981 -4.15 -20.79 17.93
N THR A 982 -4.63 -22.02 17.73
CA THR A 982 -5.90 -22.50 18.33
C THR A 982 -5.85 -22.50 19.85
N VAL A 983 -4.77 -22.98 20.47
CA VAL A 983 -4.59 -22.95 21.94
C VAL A 983 -4.62 -21.50 22.44
N THR A 984 -3.88 -20.61 21.80
CA THR A 984 -3.82 -19.18 22.17
C THR A 984 -5.21 -18.53 22.07
N ALA A 985 -5.96 -18.84 21.01
CA ALA A 985 -7.32 -18.34 20.83
C ALA A 985 -8.26 -18.85 21.93
N ALA A 986 -8.19 -20.14 22.28
CA ALA A 986 -8.99 -20.73 23.36
C ALA A 986 -8.65 -20.11 24.73
N CYS A 987 -7.35 -19.90 25.01
CA CYS A 987 -6.92 -19.27 26.26
C CYS A 987 -7.42 -17.82 26.38
N ARG A 988 -7.38 -17.05 25.28
CA ARG A 988 -7.94 -15.68 25.24
C ARG A 988 -9.45 -15.66 25.43
N ALA A 989 -10.17 -16.60 24.82
CA ALA A 989 -11.61 -16.74 25.00
C ALA A 989 -11.96 -17.02 26.47
N LEU A 990 -11.23 -17.93 27.13
CA LEU A 990 -11.36 -18.20 28.56
C LEU A 990 -11.10 -16.94 29.41
N VAL A 991 -9.99 -16.22 29.16
CA VAL A 991 -9.67 -14.99 29.91
C VAL A 991 -10.76 -13.95 29.77
N ARG A 992 -11.29 -13.76 28.56
CA ARG A 992 -12.38 -12.81 28.31
C ARG A 992 -13.64 -13.17 29.10
N GLN A 993 -14.05 -14.44 29.08
CA GLN A 993 -15.22 -14.89 29.84
C GLN A 993 -15.03 -14.67 31.35
N VAL A 994 -13.84 -14.98 31.87
CA VAL A 994 -13.51 -14.79 33.29
C VAL A 994 -13.51 -13.30 33.67
N GLN A 995 -13.01 -12.42 32.80
CA GLN A 995 -13.07 -10.96 33.00
C GLN A 995 -14.52 -10.44 32.99
N GLU A 996 -15.38 -10.96 32.11
CA GLU A 996 -16.81 -10.62 32.10
C GLU A 996 -17.50 -11.04 33.41
N ILE A 997 -17.13 -12.19 33.97
CA ILE A 997 -17.60 -12.66 35.28
C ILE A 997 -17.15 -11.73 36.42
N ILE A 998 -15.86 -11.36 36.44
CA ILE A 998 -15.32 -10.42 37.44
C ILE A 998 -16.04 -9.06 37.35
N ALA A 999 -16.23 -8.54 36.13
CA ALA A 999 -16.89 -7.27 35.90
C ALA A 999 -18.38 -7.28 36.25
N GLN A 1000 -19.05 -8.45 36.18
CA GLN A 1000 -20.42 -8.60 36.68
C GLN A 1000 -20.46 -8.63 38.20
N LYS A 1001 -19.57 -9.41 38.84
CA LYS A 1001 -19.48 -9.47 40.31
C LYS A 1001 -19.20 -8.09 40.93
N GLN A 1002 -18.28 -7.31 40.35
CA GLN A 1002 -18.00 -5.94 40.79
C GLN A 1002 -19.18 -4.98 40.60
N ARG A 1003 -20.06 -5.22 39.62
CA ARG A 1003 -21.30 -4.43 39.43
C ARG A 1003 -22.35 -4.75 40.48
N ASP A 1004 -22.41 -6.00 40.94
CA ASP A 1004 -23.37 -6.46 41.93
C ASP A 1004 -22.93 -6.11 43.37
N GLU A 1005 -21.62 -6.07 43.65
CA GLU A 1005 -21.05 -5.68 44.96
C GLU A 1005 -20.89 -4.16 45.13
N GLY A 1006 -21.02 -3.38 44.05
CA GLY A 1006 -20.85 -1.93 44.09
C GLY A 1006 -22.08 -1.20 44.66
N GLU A 1007 -22.06 -0.86 45.95
CA GLU A 1007 -22.84 0.27 46.45
C GLU A 1007 -22.42 1.52 45.64
N VAL A 1008 -23.28 1.98 44.74
CA VAL A 1008 -23.06 3.22 43.99
C VAL A 1008 -23.15 4.38 45.00
N VAL A 1009 -22.01 4.75 45.58
CA VAL A 1009 -21.92 5.91 46.46
C VAL A 1009 -22.20 7.16 45.64
N ASP A 1010 -23.31 7.81 45.94
CA ASP A 1010 -23.75 9.02 45.25
C ASP A 1010 -22.92 10.22 45.75
N TYR A 1011 -21.77 10.44 45.11
CA TYR A 1011 -20.84 11.52 45.47
C TYR A 1011 -21.44 12.93 45.30
N SER A 1012 -22.59 13.07 44.65
CA SER A 1012 -23.28 14.37 44.49
C SER A 1012 -24.04 14.82 45.75
N LYS A 1013 -24.21 13.93 46.74
CA LYS A 1013 -24.91 14.21 48.00
C LYS A 1013 -23.98 14.52 49.17
N LEU A 1014 -22.66 14.45 48.97
CA LEU A 1014 -21.65 14.77 49.99
C LEU A 1014 -21.42 16.28 50.03
N GLY A 1015 -21.28 16.87 51.22
CA GLY A 1015 -20.87 18.27 51.36
C GLY A 1015 -19.42 18.50 50.92
N ASP A 1016 -19.05 19.72 50.52
CA ASP A 1016 -17.72 20.04 49.95
C ASP A 1016 -16.53 19.53 50.80
N HIS A 1017 -16.62 19.65 52.13
CA HIS A 1017 -15.60 19.15 53.05
C HIS A 1017 -15.54 17.61 53.07
N GLU A 1018 -16.70 16.95 53.14
CA GLU A 1018 -16.79 15.48 53.18
C GLU A 1018 -16.36 14.86 51.85
N PHE A 1019 -16.70 15.51 50.73
CA PHE A 1019 -16.20 15.16 49.40
C PHE A 1019 -14.67 15.28 49.34
N LYS A 1020 -14.09 16.34 49.91
CA LYS A 1020 -12.63 16.54 49.94
C LYS A 1020 -11.92 15.50 50.80
N VAL A 1021 -12.48 15.13 51.95
CA VAL A 1021 -11.96 14.07 52.82
C VAL A 1021 -12.02 12.72 52.09
N ARG A 1022 -13.17 12.34 51.53
CA ARG A 1022 -13.32 11.11 50.73
C ARG A 1022 -12.39 11.08 49.52
N GLN A 1023 -12.19 12.22 48.83
CA GLN A 1023 -11.23 12.34 47.74
C GLN A 1023 -9.80 12.08 48.21
N MET A 1024 -9.41 12.65 49.35
CA MET A 1024 -8.08 12.45 49.92
C MET A 1024 -7.88 11.01 50.40
N GLU A 1025 -8.88 10.41 51.05
CA GLU A 1025 -8.88 8.99 51.44
C GLU A 1025 -8.71 8.08 50.23
N GLN A 1026 -9.44 8.34 49.13
CA GLN A 1026 -9.28 7.57 47.89
C GLN A 1026 -7.90 7.73 47.26
N GLN A 1027 -7.31 8.93 47.31
CA GLN A 1027 -5.93 9.16 46.84
C GLN A 1027 -4.91 8.41 47.71
N VAL A 1028 -5.12 8.37 49.03
CA VAL A 1028 -4.28 7.59 49.95
C VAL A 1028 -4.41 6.10 49.67
N GLU A 1029 -5.63 5.60 49.43
CA GLU A 1029 -5.88 4.20 49.07
C GLU A 1029 -5.18 3.85 47.74
N ILE A 1030 -5.25 4.72 46.73
CA ILE A 1030 -4.53 4.54 45.46
C ILE A 1030 -3.02 4.41 45.72
N LEU A 1031 -2.43 5.30 46.51
CA LEU A 1031 -1.00 5.24 46.84
C LEU A 1031 -0.63 3.96 47.61
N GLN A 1032 -1.47 3.51 48.53
CA GLN A 1032 -1.28 2.25 49.25
C GLN A 1032 -1.35 1.04 48.32
N LEU A 1033 -2.30 1.03 47.38
CA LEU A 1033 -2.43 -0.02 46.36
C LEU A 1033 -1.24 -0.02 45.38
N GLU A 1034 -0.75 1.15 44.97
CA GLU A 1034 0.46 1.28 44.14
C GLU A 1034 1.70 0.72 44.83
N ASN A 1035 1.90 1.05 46.12
CA ASN A 1035 3.00 0.51 46.91
C ASN A 1035 2.88 -1.01 47.09
N SER A 1036 1.66 -1.49 47.38
CA SER A 1036 1.38 -2.93 47.51
C SER A 1036 1.63 -3.68 46.19
N LEU A 1037 1.24 -3.09 45.06
CA LEU A 1037 1.52 -3.62 43.72
C LEU A 1037 3.01 -3.69 43.44
N ALA A 1038 3.77 -2.65 43.78
CA ALA A 1038 5.22 -2.64 43.64
C ALA A 1038 5.88 -3.77 44.46
N GLN A 1039 5.49 -3.92 45.73
CA GLN A 1039 5.98 -5.00 46.59
C GLN A 1039 5.60 -6.39 46.07
N ALA A 1040 4.38 -6.55 45.56
CA ALA A 1040 3.93 -7.81 44.96
C ALA A 1040 4.75 -8.17 43.71
N ARG A 1041 5.08 -7.17 42.87
CA ARG A 1041 5.97 -7.35 41.70
C ARG A 1041 7.38 -7.77 42.12
N THR A 1042 7.95 -7.15 43.15
CA THR A 1042 9.27 -7.52 43.69
C THR A 1042 9.27 -8.97 44.19
N ARG A 1043 8.29 -9.34 45.02
CA ARG A 1043 8.15 -10.72 45.54
C ARG A 1043 7.95 -11.75 44.42
N LEU A 1044 7.14 -11.43 43.40
CA LEU A 1044 6.99 -12.30 42.23
C LEU A 1044 8.32 -12.46 41.48
N GLY A 1045 9.11 -11.41 41.37
CA GLY A 1045 10.47 -11.46 40.82
C GLY A 1045 11.39 -12.39 41.62
N GLU A 1046 11.36 -12.31 42.96
CA GLU A 1046 12.13 -13.19 43.86
C GLU A 1046 11.69 -14.66 43.74
N MET A 1047 10.38 -14.93 43.71
CA MET A 1047 9.84 -16.29 43.53
C MET A 1047 10.28 -16.89 42.19
N ARG A 1048 10.21 -16.10 41.11
CA ARG A 1048 10.75 -16.53 39.81
C ARG A 1048 12.23 -16.83 39.95
N LYS A 1049 13.04 -15.94 40.53
CA LYS A 1049 14.48 -16.16 40.73
C LYS A 1049 14.81 -17.49 41.43
N LEU A 1050 14.06 -17.87 42.46
CA LEU A 1050 14.23 -19.15 43.17
C LEU A 1050 13.85 -20.36 42.30
N SER A 1051 12.75 -20.28 41.54
CA SER A 1051 12.32 -21.36 40.65
C SER A 1051 13.38 -21.72 39.59
N TYR A 1052 14.19 -20.75 39.14
CA TYR A 1052 15.28 -20.98 38.18
C TYR A 1052 16.58 -21.49 38.83
N LEU A 1053 16.67 -21.48 40.16
CA LEU A 1053 17.81 -22.04 40.90
C LEU A 1053 17.57 -23.51 41.30
N GLU A 1054 16.31 -23.94 41.40
CA GLU A 1054 15.92 -25.31 41.78
C GLU A 1054 15.70 -26.27 40.59
N GLU A 1055 15.43 -25.76 39.37
CA GLU A 1055 15.46 -26.53 38.10
C GLU A 1055 16.89 -26.68 37.54
#